data_AF-A0A3D3G033-F1
#
_entry.id   AF-A0A3D3G033-F1
#
_cell.length_a   1.000
_cell.length_b   1.000
_cell.length_c   1.000
_cell.angle_alpha   90.00
_cell.angle_beta   90.00
_cell.angle_gamma   90.00
#
_symmetry.space_group_name_H-M   'P 1'
#
loop_
_entity.id
_entity.type
_entity.pdbx_description
1 polymer ?
#
loop_
_entity_poly.entity_id
_entity_poly.type
_entity_poly.pdbx_seq_one_letter_code
_entity_poly.pdbx_strand_id
1 'polypeptide(L)'
;MKRQLGIFTTDQINKSGFRITASALMSAEESHHSKRLITGLPAGLPVHIQHDMHRPYGWSQVLGLFIDSNMVRVVGVIEEAETEQEKIQLMQLASHFWESHHNKVSDTLKNDLLERANLSELDESDKFLKMEAYVLSRKNIASSLYPELFNISSDFVDKDGLTDYKILCQRMKQVQPGVFLDNKHNLLIFAHRFFRRSLSHRNKFNECFLSSFDKTVVESPHLVPRLRLDPDLIGHPDTATNLLELEYWWGPHFNDDISSIPNGVTEHKASDRTRYFEGIDRTQIWWKSPETRLNSNVEDRYRTFEIEELIENLSGGLPDENYGCRYAHAEYSIGTSAITHFDGAIRAYPQDEYLERIDLVIDQAGKHSDYTKLFRFDGFMTVDLWKRLLSDYFKGNPLIPEYLGIAQDDTEIELEETTNEDISITDIEEPILESELVVFISITNNDSPKESYIEPSAIVLPNERLLRIIETGCGAIDKFIRSKFDITNITSSAFDDGILNLAKVTFGATSNLSIEMQDFLSGFSNSLLYDIEHNGLQQIVVPISWVNNNLLINLSIKGSAKQVYQLLVKLSTIIDPLKPASEWIENLASVIKVLVPISTANPDLNGVLQGHLTYKRTGSVEIRMKLPDQQVKGFLDEKPDWLQ
;
A
#
# COMPACT_ATOMS: atom_id res chain seq x y z
N MET A 1 -9.70 0.87 -18.86
CA MET A 1 -9.15 0.53 -17.54
C MET A 1 -10.29 0.05 -16.69
N LYS A 2 -10.19 -1.17 -16.17
CA LYS A 2 -11.15 -1.72 -15.22
C LYS A 2 -11.01 -1.02 -13.89
N ARG A 3 -12.13 -0.68 -13.26
CA ARG A 3 -12.17 -0.02 -11.95
C ARG A 3 -12.57 -1.01 -10.87
N GLN A 4 -11.78 -1.09 -9.82
CA GLN A 4 -12.07 -1.92 -8.65
C GLN A 4 -12.14 -1.03 -7.40
N LEU A 5 -13.31 -0.99 -6.76
CA LEU A 5 -13.51 -0.31 -5.47
C LEU A 5 -13.07 -1.26 -4.35
N GLY A 6 -12.32 -0.76 -3.37
CA GLY A 6 -11.87 -1.57 -2.26
C GLY A 6 -11.42 -0.78 -1.03
N ILE A 7 -11.07 -1.53 0.01
CA ILE A 7 -10.45 -1.02 1.23
C ILE A 7 -8.95 -1.23 1.11
N PHE A 8 -8.17 -0.16 1.13
CA PHE A 8 -6.71 -0.23 0.96
C PHE A 8 -5.99 -0.53 2.28
N THR A 9 -6.46 0.04 3.39
CA THR A 9 -5.90 -0.19 4.71
C THR A 9 -6.91 0.21 5.80
N THR A 10 -6.60 -0.13 7.05
CA THR A 10 -7.45 0.18 8.21
C THR A 10 -6.60 0.71 9.36
N ASP A 11 -7.25 1.28 10.38
CA ASP A 11 -6.62 1.67 11.63
C ASP A 11 -6.52 0.55 12.67
N GLN A 12 -6.66 -0.71 12.25
CA GLN A 12 -6.48 -1.85 13.15
C GLN A 12 -5.01 -2.20 13.33
N ILE A 13 -4.72 -2.97 14.38
CA ILE A 13 -3.38 -3.56 14.55
C ILE A 13 -3.16 -4.56 13.42
N ASN A 14 -2.16 -4.30 12.58
CA ASN A 14 -1.80 -5.21 11.51
C ASN A 14 -1.04 -6.43 12.05
N LYS A 15 -0.84 -7.44 11.21
CA LYS A 15 -0.09 -8.66 11.59
C LYS A 15 1.40 -8.39 11.90
N SER A 16 1.94 -7.22 11.57
CA SER A 16 3.28 -6.76 11.99
C SER A 16 3.28 -6.13 13.39
N GLY A 17 2.13 -6.12 14.08
CA GLY A 17 2.02 -5.72 15.48
C GLY A 17 1.91 -4.21 15.71
N PHE A 18 1.68 -3.41 14.67
CA PHE A 18 1.49 -1.96 14.83
C PHE A 18 0.18 -1.47 14.19
N ARG A 19 -0.24 -0.28 14.60
CA ARG A 19 -1.43 0.43 14.11
C ARG A 19 -1.02 1.69 13.38
N ILE A 20 -1.64 1.98 12.25
CA ILE A 20 -1.64 3.33 11.65
C ILE A 20 -2.88 4.03 12.18
N THR A 21 -2.71 5.16 12.87
CA THR A 21 -3.82 5.90 13.48
C THR A 21 -4.72 6.51 12.40
N ALA A 22 -6.01 6.70 12.67
CA ALA A 22 -6.92 7.41 11.77
C ALA A 22 -6.42 8.83 11.46
N SER A 23 -5.80 9.49 12.45
CA SER A 23 -5.12 10.78 12.26
C SER A 23 -3.98 10.68 11.24
N ALA A 24 -3.12 9.67 11.34
CA ALA A 24 -2.02 9.46 10.37
C ALA A 24 -2.54 9.10 8.97
N LEU A 25 -3.59 8.28 8.87
CA LEU A 25 -4.23 7.94 7.60
C LEU A 25 -4.80 9.19 6.90
N MET A 26 -5.50 10.06 7.65
CA MET A 26 -6.05 11.30 7.12
C MET A 26 -4.95 12.32 6.76
N SER A 27 -3.92 12.44 7.61
CA SER A 27 -2.79 13.35 7.36
C SER A 27 -2.00 12.96 6.11
N ALA A 28 -1.88 11.65 5.83
CA ALA A 28 -1.28 11.15 4.60
C ALA A 28 -2.07 11.62 3.36
N GLU A 29 -3.39 11.60 3.42
CA GLU A 29 -4.26 12.05 2.33
C GLU A 29 -4.20 13.57 2.11
N GLU A 30 -4.29 14.36 3.18
CA GLU A 30 -4.11 15.82 3.14
C GLU A 30 -2.75 16.21 2.51
N SER A 31 -1.70 15.49 2.93
CA SER A 31 -0.35 15.67 2.41
C SER A 31 -0.23 15.28 0.94
N HIS A 32 -0.92 14.21 0.52
CA HIS A 32 -0.94 13.74 -0.86
C HIS A 32 -1.60 14.77 -1.78
N HIS A 33 -2.73 15.33 -1.36
CA HIS A 33 -3.42 16.41 -2.06
C HIS A 33 -2.57 17.68 -2.21
N SER A 34 -1.83 18.05 -1.18
CA SER A 34 -0.87 19.16 -1.26
C SER A 34 0.27 18.85 -2.24
N LYS A 35 0.78 17.61 -2.23
CA LYS A 35 1.90 17.17 -3.09
C LYS A 35 1.53 17.16 -4.57
N ARG A 36 0.32 16.74 -4.95
CA ARG A 36 -0.11 16.70 -6.37
C ARG A 36 -0.22 18.08 -7.01
N LEU A 37 -0.61 19.09 -6.24
CA LEU A 37 -0.68 20.48 -6.73
C LEU A 37 0.68 21.00 -7.18
N ILE A 38 1.75 20.55 -6.51
CA ILE A 38 3.13 20.92 -6.82
C ILE A 38 3.64 20.14 -8.04
N THR A 39 3.26 18.87 -8.19
CA THR A 39 3.85 17.98 -9.20
C THR A 39 3.08 17.90 -10.51
N GLY A 40 1.81 18.33 -10.54
CA GLY A 40 0.94 18.19 -11.71
C GLY A 40 0.52 16.75 -12.03
N LEU A 41 0.86 15.79 -11.16
CA LEU A 41 0.47 14.39 -11.30
C LEU A 41 -1.02 14.20 -10.99
N PRO A 42 -1.69 13.22 -11.63
CA PRO A 42 -3.07 12.86 -11.29
C PRO A 42 -3.19 12.39 -9.84
N ALA A 43 -4.42 12.42 -9.31
CA ALA A 43 -4.70 11.92 -7.98
C ALA A 43 -4.39 10.42 -7.91
N GLY A 44 -3.58 10.02 -6.93
CA GLY A 44 -3.31 8.61 -6.68
C GLY A 44 -1.84 8.21 -6.65
N LEU A 45 -1.59 6.91 -6.60
CA LEU A 45 -0.28 6.28 -6.53
C LEU A 45 -0.23 5.07 -7.46
N PRO A 46 0.94 4.78 -8.07
CA PRO A 46 1.10 3.57 -8.87
C PRO A 46 0.93 2.31 -8.01
N VAL A 47 0.18 1.36 -8.52
CA VAL A 47 0.01 0.01 -7.96
C VAL A 47 0.87 -0.93 -8.76
N HIS A 48 1.57 -1.83 -8.07
CA HIS A 48 2.48 -2.77 -8.68
C HIS A 48 2.07 -4.20 -8.37
N ILE A 49 2.48 -5.14 -9.23
CA ILE A 49 2.39 -6.56 -8.92
C ILE A 49 3.42 -6.85 -7.83
N GLN A 50 2.92 -7.26 -6.66
CA GLN A 50 3.71 -7.28 -5.44
C GLN A 50 4.38 -5.93 -5.15
N HIS A 51 5.34 -5.92 -4.24
CA HIS A 51 6.15 -4.73 -3.94
C HIS A 51 7.25 -4.48 -4.98
N ASP A 52 7.06 -4.89 -6.25
CA ASP A 52 8.04 -4.70 -7.33
C ASP A 52 7.70 -3.50 -8.22
N MET A 53 8.41 -2.40 -8.01
CA MET A 53 8.25 -1.12 -8.71
C MET A 53 8.62 -1.16 -10.20
N HIS A 54 9.11 -2.29 -10.72
CA HIS A 54 9.26 -2.52 -12.16
C HIS A 54 8.01 -3.10 -12.83
N ARG A 55 7.01 -3.52 -12.06
CA ARG A 55 5.82 -4.22 -12.55
C ARG A 55 4.54 -3.45 -12.24
N PRO A 56 4.34 -2.24 -12.80
CA PRO A 56 3.11 -1.49 -12.58
C PRO A 56 1.91 -2.23 -13.17
N TYR A 57 0.84 -2.32 -12.40
CA TYR A 57 -0.39 -3.04 -12.75
C TYR A 57 -1.60 -2.10 -12.85
N GLY A 58 -1.63 -1.05 -12.02
CA GLY A 58 -2.70 -0.07 -12.06
C GLY A 58 -2.34 1.23 -11.37
N TRP A 59 -3.33 2.10 -11.23
CA TRP A 59 -3.23 3.36 -10.53
C TRP A 59 -4.30 3.42 -9.44
N SER A 60 -3.88 3.62 -8.19
CA SER A 60 -4.78 3.67 -7.03
C SER A 60 -5.14 5.11 -6.70
N GLN A 61 -6.41 5.39 -6.44
CA GLN A 61 -6.87 6.67 -5.93
C GLN A 61 -7.64 6.45 -4.63
N VAL A 62 -7.23 7.13 -3.56
CA VAL A 62 -8.02 7.22 -2.33
C VAL A 62 -9.25 8.07 -2.59
N LEU A 63 -10.42 7.59 -2.15
CA LEU A 63 -11.69 8.30 -2.23
C LEU A 63 -12.02 8.98 -0.90
N GLY A 64 -11.60 8.39 0.22
CA GLY A 64 -11.81 8.94 1.56
C GLY A 64 -11.65 7.91 2.66
N LEU A 65 -11.91 8.34 3.89
CA LEU A 65 -11.88 7.49 5.07
C LEU A 65 -13.31 7.19 5.53
N PHE A 66 -13.64 5.91 5.58
CA PHE A 66 -14.91 5.38 6.08
C PHE A 66 -14.75 4.93 7.53
N ILE A 67 -15.62 5.43 8.41
CA ILE A 67 -15.58 5.23 9.85
C ILE A 67 -16.86 4.54 10.28
N ASP A 68 -16.73 3.38 10.91
CA ASP A 68 -17.79 2.77 11.69
C ASP A 68 -17.32 2.54 13.13
N SER A 69 -18.09 1.79 13.91
CA SER A 69 -17.73 1.51 15.30
C SER A 69 -16.60 0.51 15.49
N ASN A 70 -16.27 -0.24 14.45
CA ASN A 70 -15.23 -1.24 14.48
C ASN A 70 -13.87 -0.60 14.20
N MET A 71 -13.78 0.15 13.09
CA MET A 71 -12.53 0.68 12.57
C MET A 71 -12.71 1.84 11.58
N VAL A 72 -11.61 2.53 11.31
CA VAL A 72 -11.46 3.46 10.19
C VAL A 72 -10.82 2.72 9.01
N ARG A 73 -11.42 2.84 7.83
CA ARG A 73 -11.02 2.20 6.56
C ARG A 73 -10.65 3.27 5.55
N VAL A 74 -9.51 3.13 4.89
CA VAL A 74 -9.19 3.92 3.70
C VAL A 74 -9.87 3.25 2.51
N VAL A 75 -10.85 3.93 1.93
CA VAL A 75 -11.59 3.46 0.77
C VAL A 75 -10.99 4.11 -0.48
N GLY A 76 -10.78 3.30 -1.52
CA GLY A 76 -10.18 3.77 -2.75
C GLY A 76 -10.60 2.94 -3.96
N VAL A 77 -10.18 3.40 -5.13
CA VAL A 77 -10.37 2.72 -6.41
C VAL A 77 -9.02 2.41 -7.04
N ILE A 78 -8.88 1.22 -7.63
CA ILE A 78 -7.74 0.87 -8.49
C ILE A 78 -8.23 0.87 -9.94
N GLU A 79 -7.53 1.61 -10.78
CA GLU A 79 -7.69 1.57 -12.24
C GLU A 79 -6.64 0.63 -12.83
N GLU A 80 -7.08 -0.51 -13.33
CA GLU A 80 -6.22 -1.56 -13.87
C GLU A 80 -6.05 -1.39 -15.37
N ALA A 81 -4.81 -1.52 -15.84
CA ALA A 81 -4.50 -1.48 -17.26
C ALA A 81 -4.78 -2.86 -17.90
N GLU A 82 -5.69 -2.90 -18.89
CA GLU A 82 -6.11 -4.14 -19.54
C GLU A 82 -5.53 -4.26 -20.95
N THR A 83 -5.42 -3.14 -21.65
CA THR A 83 -4.87 -3.07 -23.02
C THR A 83 -3.39 -2.69 -23.03
N GLU A 84 -2.66 -3.07 -24.09
CA GLU A 84 -1.25 -2.67 -24.24
C GLU A 84 -1.05 -1.15 -24.26
N GLN A 85 -2.00 -0.40 -24.84
CA GLN A 85 -1.96 1.06 -24.83
C GLN A 85 -2.07 1.63 -23.41
N GLU A 86 -2.97 1.07 -22.59
CA GLU A 86 -3.13 1.46 -21.19
C GLU A 86 -1.89 1.09 -20.36
N LYS A 87 -1.27 -0.06 -20.62
CA LYS A 87 -0.02 -0.47 -19.96
C LYS A 87 1.12 0.50 -20.26
N ILE A 88 1.27 0.92 -21.52
CA ILE A 88 2.28 1.92 -21.91
C ILE A 88 2.02 3.26 -21.20
N GLN A 89 0.77 3.73 -21.17
CA GLN A 89 0.39 4.96 -20.47
C GLN A 89 0.66 4.86 -18.97
N LEU A 90 0.35 3.72 -18.35
CA LEU A 90 0.61 3.46 -16.95
C LEU A 90 2.12 3.45 -16.64
N MET A 91 2.93 2.78 -17.46
CA MET A 91 4.39 2.76 -17.30
C MET A 91 5.00 4.17 -17.39
N GLN A 92 4.50 4.98 -18.33
CA GLN A 92 4.89 6.38 -18.44
C GLN A 92 4.50 7.14 -17.17
N LEU A 93 3.26 7.04 -16.72
CA LEU A 93 2.77 7.73 -15.52
C LEU A 93 3.55 7.30 -14.25
N ALA A 94 3.81 6.00 -14.08
CA ALA A 94 4.60 5.47 -12.98
C ALA A 94 6.04 5.99 -13.01
N SER A 95 6.63 6.13 -14.21
CA SER A 95 7.98 6.70 -14.38
C SER A 95 8.00 8.20 -14.02
N HIS A 96 7.02 8.99 -14.47
CA HIS A 96 6.91 10.40 -14.07
C HIS A 96 6.68 10.55 -12.57
N PHE A 97 5.86 9.67 -11.96
CA PHE A 97 5.68 9.63 -10.51
C PHE A 97 7.00 9.34 -9.80
N TRP A 98 7.74 8.33 -10.26
CA TRP A 98 9.06 7.98 -9.74
C TRP A 98 10.00 9.19 -9.79
N GLU A 99 10.20 9.81 -10.95
CA GLU A 99 11.08 10.97 -11.10
C GLU A 99 10.65 12.13 -10.19
N SER A 100 9.35 12.44 -10.14
CA SER A 100 8.83 13.51 -9.30
C SER A 100 9.03 13.25 -7.80
N HIS A 101 8.90 12.00 -7.36
CA HIS A 101 9.14 11.61 -5.97
C HIS A 101 10.59 11.89 -5.54
N HIS A 102 11.54 11.62 -6.44
CA HIS A 102 12.98 11.69 -6.17
C HIS A 102 13.53 13.12 -6.36
N ASN A 103 13.02 13.88 -7.34
CA ASN A 103 13.45 15.26 -7.65
C ASN A 103 12.99 16.32 -6.63
N LYS A 104 12.16 15.94 -5.65
CA LYS A 104 11.58 16.83 -4.62
C LYS A 104 12.55 17.33 -3.54
N VAL A 105 13.86 17.24 -3.75
CA VAL A 105 14.84 17.43 -2.67
C VAL A 105 15.39 18.85 -2.72
N SER A 106 15.57 19.45 -1.53
CA SER A 106 16.24 20.74 -1.42
C SER A 106 17.65 20.65 -1.98
N ASP A 107 18.07 21.62 -2.80
CA ASP A 107 19.46 21.80 -3.21
C ASP A 107 20.42 21.77 -2.01
N THR A 108 19.95 22.12 -0.81
CA THR A 108 20.70 21.99 0.45
C THR A 108 21.17 20.57 0.73
N LEU A 109 20.27 19.56 0.67
CA LEU A 109 20.63 18.16 0.97
C LEU A 109 21.55 17.58 -0.10
N LYS A 110 21.33 17.98 -1.36
CA LYS A 110 22.18 17.61 -2.48
C LYS A 110 23.60 18.13 -2.28
N ASN A 111 23.75 19.43 -2.00
CA ASN A 111 25.04 20.07 -1.80
C ASN A 111 25.76 19.53 -0.56
N ASP A 112 25.03 19.31 0.55
CA ASP A 112 25.60 18.75 1.77
C ASP A 112 26.12 17.32 1.55
N LEU A 113 25.38 16.47 0.81
CA LEU A 113 25.85 15.12 0.48
C LEU A 113 27.10 15.13 -0.40
N LEU A 114 27.17 16.03 -1.39
CA LEU A 114 28.35 16.21 -2.24
C LEU A 114 29.57 16.70 -1.43
N GLU A 115 29.37 17.66 -0.52
CA GLU A 115 30.42 18.18 0.36
C GLU A 115 30.97 17.07 1.27
N ARG A 116 30.11 16.28 1.90
CA ARG A 116 30.51 15.11 2.71
C ARG A 116 31.29 14.08 1.92
N ALA A 117 30.91 13.87 0.66
CA ALA A 117 31.60 12.96 -0.26
C ALA A 117 32.87 13.58 -0.89
N ASN A 118 33.20 14.84 -0.57
CA ASN A 118 34.29 15.60 -1.17
C ASN A 118 34.23 15.61 -2.71
N LEU A 119 33.02 15.81 -3.26
CA LEU A 119 32.75 15.90 -4.69
C LEU A 119 32.51 17.35 -5.08
N SER A 120 33.35 17.88 -5.97
CA SER A 120 33.27 19.27 -6.43
C SER A 120 32.32 19.48 -7.61
N GLU A 121 32.02 18.42 -8.38
CA GLU A 121 31.21 18.49 -9.60
C GLU A 121 30.22 17.32 -9.69
N LEU A 122 29.07 17.61 -10.30
CA LEU A 122 28.08 16.62 -10.69
C LEU A 122 28.53 15.91 -11.96
N ASP A 123 28.34 14.59 -11.98
CA ASP A 123 28.45 13.78 -13.19
C ASP A 123 27.07 13.74 -13.87
N GLU A 124 27.02 13.67 -15.20
CA GLU A 124 25.75 13.52 -15.94
C GLU A 124 25.00 12.24 -15.55
N SER A 125 25.71 11.22 -15.09
CA SER A 125 25.16 9.95 -14.62
C SER A 125 24.67 9.97 -13.18
N ASP A 126 24.86 11.07 -12.44
CA ASP A 126 24.43 11.19 -11.04
C ASP A 126 22.93 11.12 -10.91
N LYS A 127 22.48 10.22 -10.04
CA LYS A 127 21.07 10.12 -9.65
C LYS A 127 20.94 10.34 -8.16
N PHE A 128 20.09 11.28 -7.79
CA PHE A 128 19.74 11.52 -6.41
C PHE A 128 18.41 10.84 -6.11
N LEU A 129 18.40 9.94 -5.13
CA LEU A 129 17.24 9.11 -4.86
C LEU A 129 16.77 9.21 -3.40
N LYS A 130 15.47 8.97 -3.16
CA LYS A 130 14.89 8.81 -1.82
C LYS A 130 14.55 7.33 -1.64
N MET A 131 15.35 6.65 -0.85
CA MET A 131 15.23 5.23 -0.54
C MET A 131 15.17 5.08 1.00
N GLU A 132 15.94 4.17 1.59
CA GLU A 132 16.14 4.11 3.05
C GLU A 132 16.79 5.38 3.62
N ALA A 133 17.38 6.20 2.74
CA ALA A 133 17.83 7.57 2.99
C ALA A 133 17.77 8.38 1.68
N TYR A 134 18.08 9.67 1.75
CA TYR A 134 18.45 10.43 0.57
C TYR A 134 19.87 10.02 0.13
N VAL A 135 20.01 9.56 -1.11
CA VAL A 135 21.23 8.92 -1.61
C VAL A 135 21.71 9.55 -2.91
N LEU A 136 23.03 9.49 -3.12
CA LEU A 136 23.67 9.68 -4.41
C LEU A 136 24.02 8.29 -4.97
N SER A 137 23.41 7.99 -6.12
CA SER A 137 23.75 6.84 -6.96
C SER A 137 24.70 7.32 -8.06
N ARG A 138 25.95 6.89 -7.97
CA ARG A 138 27.00 7.12 -8.97
C ARG A 138 27.87 5.87 -9.04
N LYS A 139 28.19 5.41 -10.25
CA LYS A 139 29.01 4.21 -10.44
C LYS A 139 30.29 4.28 -9.60
N ASN A 140 30.51 3.24 -8.78
CA ASN A 140 31.67 3.04 -7.91
C ASN A 140 31.90 4.11 -6.83
N ILE A 141 30.95 5.02 -6.54
CA ILE A 141 31.20 6.13 -5.60
C ILE A 141 31.57 5.64 -4.20
N ALA A 142 30.86 4.66 -3.65
CA ALA A 142 31.17 4.10 -2.34
C ALA A 142 32.50 3.35 -2.37
N SER A 143 32.74 2.55 -3.40
CA SER A 143 34.00 1.80 -3.54
C SER A 143 35.24 2.71 -3.71
N SER A 144 35.06 3.90 -4.28
CA SER A 144 36.12 4.89 -4.45
C SER A 144 36.42 5.62 -3.14
N LEU A 145 35.39 5.91 -2.34
CA LEU A 145 35.52 6.58 -1.05
C LEU A 145 36.00 5.62 0.07
N TYR A 146 35.66 4.34 -0.02
CA TYR A 146 35.94 3.32 0.98
C TYR A 146 36.68 2.11 0.38
N PRO A 147 37.82 2.29 -0.31
CA PRO A 147 38.48 1.21 -1.03
C PRO A 147 38.82 0.01 -0.14
N GLU A 148 39.06 0.22 1.14
CA GLU A 148 39.33 -0.84 2.11
C GLU A 148 38.14 -1.77 2.39
N LEU A 149 36.92 -1.39 2.02
CA LEU A 149 35.72 -2.22 2.17
C LEU A 149 35.29 -2.94 0.90
N PHE A 150 35.89 -2.60 -0.25
CA PHE A 150 35.50 -3.14 -1.57
C PHE A 150 36.65 -3.80 -2.33
N ASN A 151 37.90 -3.41 -2.11
CA ASN A 151 39.05 -3.97 -2.83
C ASN A 151 39.44 -5.33 -2.24
N ILE A 152 39.48 -6.37 -3.07
CA ILE A 152 39.92 -7.74 -2.72
C ILE A 152 41.35 -7.83 -2.16
N SER A 153 42.16 -6.79 -2.33
CA SER A 153 43.51 -6.70 -1.75
C SER A 153 43.49 -6.21 -0.30
N SER A 154 42.34 -5.77 0.22
CA SER A 154 42.15 -5.36 1.61
C SER A 154 41.97 -6.57 2.52
N ASP A 155 42.53 -6.53 3.72
CA ASP A 155 42.36 -7.58 4.74
C ASP A 155 40.88 -7.75 5.18
N PHE A 156 40.04 -6.75 4.91
CA PHE A 156 38.61 -6.76 5.26
C PHE A 156 37.73 -7.41 4.20
N VAL A 157 38.25 -7.64 2.99
CA VAL A 157 37.47 -8.12 1.85
C VAL A 157 38.04 -9.44 1.39
N ASP A 158 37.19 -10.43 1.17
CA ASP A 158 37.66 -11.71 0.67
C ASP A 158 37.78 -11.74 -0.87
N LYS A 159 38.23 -12.88 -1.39
CA LYS A 159 38.39 -13.12 -2.83
C LYS A 159 37.08 -13.01 -3.64
N ASP A 160 35.93 -13.14 -2.99
CA ASP A 160 34.61 -13.07 -3.62
C ASP A 160 34.03 -11.64 -3.59
N GLY A 161 34.79 -10.69 -3.01
CA GLY A 161 34.38 -9.29 -2.84
C GLY A 161 33.45 -9.05 -1.64
N LEU A 162 33.44 -9.96 -0.65
CA LEU A 162 32.62 -9.81 0.55
C LEU A 162 33.40 -9.18 1.70
N THR A 163 32.83 -8.15 2.31
CA THR A 163 33.39 -7.46 3.46
C THR A 163 33.15 -8.26 4.75
N ASP A 164 34.13 -8.30 5.65
CA ASP A 164 33.97 -8.84 7.01
C ASP A 164 32.92 -8.03 7.77
N TYR A 165 31.80 -8.68 8.08
CA TYR A 165 30.67 -7.99 8.67
C TYR A 165 30.93 -7.58 10.12
N LYS A 166 31.74 -8.34 10.86
CA LYS A 166 32.10 -7.98 12.24
C LYS A 166 32.98 -6.73 12.25
N ILE A 167 33.95 -6.65 11.33
CA ILE A 167 34.78 -5.46 11.18
C ILE A 167 33.94 -4.26 10.74
N LEU A 168 32.99 -4.45 9.82
CA LEU A 168 32.06 -3.41 9.40
C LEU A 168 31.29 -2.83 10.60
N CYS A 169 30.65 -3.68 11.42
CA CYS A 169 29.87 -3.25 12.58
C CYS A 169 30.73 -2.68 13.73
N GLN A 170 32.01 -3.02 13.79
CA GLN A 170 32.96 -2.38 14.72
C GLN A 170 33.31 -0.95 14.29
N ARG A 171 33.40 -0.70 12.98
CA ARG A 171 33.80 0.60 12.42
C ARG A 171 32.63 1.53 12.18
N MET A 172 31.45 0.99 11.92
CA MET A 172 30.25 1.71 11.50
C MET A 172 29.06 1.35 12.37
N LYS A 173 28.19 2.33 12.62
CA LYS A 173 26.95 2.10 13.34
C LYS A 173 25.89 1.64 12.36
N GLN A 174 25.36 0.43 12.54
CA GLN A 174 24.18 0.03 11.79
C GLN A 174 22.98 0.85 12.25
N VAL A 175 22.34 1.57 11.32
CA VAL A 175 21.17 2.42 11.60
C VAL A 175 19.86 1.76 11.17
N GLN A 176 19.94 0.85 10.18
CA GLN A 176 18.84 0.01 9.72
C GLN A 176 19.43 -1.34 9.22
N PRO A 177 18.63 -2.41 9.06
CA PRO A 177 19.07 -3.62 8.39
C PRO A 177 19.73 -3.33 7.03
N GLY A 178 21.04 -3.61 6.91
CA GLY A 178 21.83 -3.33 5.71
C GLY A 178 22.20 -1.86 5.44
N VAL A 179 22.03 -0.95 6.41
CA VAL A 179 22.44 0.47 6.27
C VAL A 179 23.37 0.86 7.42
N PHE A 180 24.56 1.33 7.08
CA PHE A 180 25.67 1.56 8.01
C PHE A 180 26.13 3.02 7.97
N LEU A 181 26.14 3.67 9.13
CA LEU A 181 26.67 5.01 9.33
C LEU A 181 28.17 4.97 9.64
N ASP A 182 28.94 5.59 8.76
CA ASP A 182 30.31 5.96 9.06
C ASP A 182 30.36 7.31 9.79
N ASN A 183 30.65 7.28 11.09
CA ASN A 183 30.73 8.50 11.90
C ASN A 183 31.89 9.42 11.49
N LYS A 184 32.91 8.92 10.78
CA LYS A 184 34.09 9.72 10.41
C LYS A 184 33.77 10.67 9.25
N HIS A 185 33.22 10.15 8.15
CA HIS A 185 32.82 10.97 7.01
C HIS A 185 31.36 11.44 7.09
N ASN A 186 30.62 10.94 8.09
CA ASN A 186 29.20 11.19 8.30
C ASN A 186 28.37 10.86 7.03
N LEU A 187 28.60 9.66 6.50
CA LEU A 187 27.95 9.11 5.31
C LEU A 187 27.34 7.74 5.63
N LEU A 188 26.29 7.40 4.89
CA LEU A 188 25.69 6.06 4.91
C LEU A 188 26.27 5.19 3.79
N ILE A 189 26.55 3.93 4.11
CA ILE A 189 26.89 2.85 3.18
C ILE A 189 25.82 1.76 3.26
N PHE A 190 25.58 1.07 2.16
CA PHE A 190 24.45 0.17 1.98
C PHE A 190 24.91 -1.25 1.65
N ALA A 191 24.14 -2.25 2.06
CA ALA A 191 24.24 -3.60 1.53
C ALA A 191 23.95 -3.59 0.02
N HIS A 192 24.48 -4.56 -0.72
CA HIS A 192 24.38 -4.58 -2.18
C HIS A 192 22.91 -4.56 -2.67
N ARG A 193 22.61 -3.81 -3.75
CA ARG A 193 21.25 -3.72 -4.34
C ARG A 193 20.57 -5.04 -4.68
N PHE A 194 21.34 -6.12 -4.80
CA PHE A 194 20.81 -7.47 -5.10
C PHE A 194 20.07 -8.12 -3.91
N PHE A 195 20.05 -7.47 -2.74
CA PHE A 195 19.12 -7.80 -1.66
C PHE A 195 17.72 -7.21 -1.88
N ARG A 196 17.44 -6.55 -3.01
CA ARG A 196 16.14 -5.92 -3.33
C ARG A 196 15.39 -6.74 -4.37
N ARG A 197 14.06 -6.66 -4.39
CA ARG A 197 13.24 -7.27 -5.46
C ARG A 197 13.72 -6.77 -6.83
N SER A 198 13.72 -7.66 -7.83
CA SER A 198 14.22 -7.36 -9.17
C SER A 198 15.64 -6.77 -9.20
N LEU A 199 16.42 -6.97 -8.13
CA LEU A 199 17.82 -6.59 -8.00
C LEU A 199 18.10 -5.09 -8.13
N SER A 200 17.10 -4.25 -7.87
CA SER A 200 17.08 -2.84 -8.28
C SER A 200 16.93 -1.87 -7.10
N HIS A 201 17.60 -0.72 -7.19
CA HIS A 201 17.40 0.44 -6.29
C HIS A 201 15.97 1.00 -6.31
N ARG A 202 15.13 0.60 -7.28
CA ARG A 202 13.70 0.96 -7.24
C ARG A 202 12.96 0.32 -6.08
N ASN A 203 13.40 -0.85 -5.63
CA ASN A 203 12.71 -1.63 -4.62
C ASN A 203 13.41 -1.51 -3.26
N LYS A 204 12.69 -1.76 -2.17
CA LYS A 204 13.26 -1.81 -0.83
C LYS A 204 14.16 -3.05 -0.66
N PHE A 205 15.09 -2.99 0.29
CA PHE A 205 15.79 -4.18 0.78
C PHE A 205 14.86 -5.27 1.33
N ASN A 206 15.28 -6.52 1.17
CA ASN A 206 14.80 -7.66 1.93
C ASN A 206 15.24 -7.52 3.40
N GLU A 207 14.49 -6.71 4.14
CA GLU A 207 14.72 -6.43 5.55
C GLU A 207 14.63 -7.69 6.42
N CYS A 208 13.75 -8.64 6.06
CA CYS A 208 13.61 -9.92 6.77
C CYS A 208 14.94 -10.67 6.80
N PHE A 209 15.57 -10.83 5.62
CA PHE A 209 16.88 -11.48 5.53
C PHE A 209 17.97 -10.69 6.27
N LEU A 210 18.10 -9.38 6.03
CA LEU A 210 19.16 -8.59 6.64
C LEU A 210 19.03 -8.49 8.17
N SER A 211 17.80 -8.49 8.69
CA SER A 211 17.54 -8.53 10.14
C SER A 211 17.85 -9.90 10.72
N SER A 212 17.45 -10.98 10.06
CA SER A 212 17.81 -12.34 10.48
C SER A 212 19.32 -12.58 10.39
N PHE A 213 20.00 -11.99 9.39
CA PHE A 213 21.45 -12.02 9.25
C PHE A 213 22.13 -11.38 10.47
N ASP A 214 21.79 -10.12 10.80
CA ASP A 214 22.35 -9.42 11.98
C ASP A 214 22.07 -10.19 13.28
N LYS A 215 20.81 -10.60 13.48
CA LYS A 215 20.41 -11.41 14.64
C LYS A 215 21.24 -12.69 14.77
N THR A 216 21.48 -13.38 13.66
CA THR A 216 22.32 -14.58 13.62
C THR A 216 23.74 -14.29 14.08
N VAL A 217 24.33 -13.18 13.64
CA VAL A 217 25.69 -12.78 14.03
C VAL A 217 25.79 -12.51 15.53
N VAL A 218 24.77 -11.87 16.11
CA VAL A 218 24.69 -11.59 17.55
C VAL A 218 24.52 -12.87 18.37
N GLU A 219 23.63 -13.77 17.93
CA GLU A 219 23.30 -15.01 18.66
C GLU A 219 24.38 -16.11 18.49
N SER A 220 25.16 -16.07 17.41
CA SER A 220 26.19 -17.06 17.07
C SER A 220 27.56 -16.42 16.84
N PRO A 221 28.24 -15.97 17.90
CA PRO A 221 29.48 -15.18 17.79
C PRO A 221 30.67 -15.97 17.22
N HIS A 222 30.61 -17.30 17.15
CA HIS A 222 31.63 -18.15 16.54
C HIS A 222 31.56 -18.18 15.01
N LEU A 223 30.44 -17.76 14.39
CA LEU A 223 30.34 -17.67 12.94
C LEU A 223 31.22 -16.54 12.39
N VAL A 224 31.70 -16.70 11.17
CA VAL A 224 32.42 -15.68 10.41
C VAL A 224 31.49 -15.14 9.32
N PRO A 225 30.75 -14.06 9.60
CA PRO A 225 29.82 -13.46 8.64
C PRO A 225 30.55 -12.52 7.67
N ARG A 226 30.14 -12.60 6.40
CA ARG A 226 30.65 -11.77 5.31
C ARG A 226 29.46 -11.25 4.50
N LEU A 227 29.48 -9.98 4.12
CA LEU A 227 28.38 -9.29 3.44
C LEU A 227 28.91 -8.45 2.29
N ARG A 228 28.24 -8.46 1.14
CA ARG A 228 28.53 -7.59 0.01
C ARG A 228 27.89 -6.22 0.21
N LEU A 229 28.68 -5.17 0.03
CA LEU A 229 28.23 -3.78 0.06
C LEU A 229 27.95 -3.25 -1.34
N ASP A 230 27.10 -2.23 -1.46
CA ASP A 230 26.80 -1.56 -2.71
C ASP A 230 27.93 -0.61 -3.11
N PRO A 231 28.62 -0.81 -4.23
CA PRO A 231 29.73 0.05 -4.64
C PRO A 231 29.26 1.40 -5.18
N ASP A 232 27.99 1.53 -5.55
CA ASP A 232 27.44 2.63 -6.34
C ASP A 232 26.64 3.65 -5.51
N LEU A 233 26.52 3.45 -4.18
CA LEU A 233 25.57 4.19 -3.35
C LEU A 233 26.18 4.76 -2.06
N ILE A 234 26.00 6.06 -1.85
CA ILE A 234 26.23 6.72 -0.56
C ILE A 234 25.00 7.52 -0.14
N GLY A 235 24.80 7.71 1.16
CA GLY A 235 23.58 8.33 1.68
C GLY A 235 23.80 9.36 2.77
N HIS A 236 22.81 10.23 2.93
CA HIS A 236 22.80 11.29 3.92
C HIS A 236 22.22 10.78 5.26
N PRO A 237 22.99 10.82 6.36
CA PRO A 237 22.59 10.21 7.64
C PRO A 237 21.31 10.79 8.24
N ASP A 238 21.14 12.11 8.21
CA ASP A 238 19.97 12.78 8.81
C ASP A 238 18.65 12.51 8.08
N THR A 239 18.71 11.80 6.95
CA THR A 239 17.54 11.43 6.15
C THR A 239 17.22 9.94 6.23
N ALA A 240 17.94 9.19 7.06
CA ALA A 240 17.69 7.78 7.28
C ALA A 240 16.25 7.57 7.81
N THR A 241 15.44 6.83 7.06
CA THR A 241 14.06 6.49 7.41
C THR A 241 13.80 5.01 7.17
N ASN A 242 13.02 4.39 8.06
CA ASN A 242 12.62 3.00 7.87
C ASN A 242 11.47 2.96 6.87
N LEU A 243 11.72 2.37 5.70
CA LEU A 243 10.66 2.00 4.78
C LEU A 243 9.93 0.78 5.36
N LEU A 244 8.60 0.68 5.21
CA LEU A 244 7.83 -0.48 5.66
C LEU A 244 7.32 -1.25 4.45
N GLU A 245 7.59 -2.55 4.41
CA GLU A 245 7.03 -3.46 3.42
C GLU A 245 6.19 -4.49 4.17
N LEU A 246 4.86 -4.35 4.11
CA LEU A 246 3.93 -5.23 4.82
C LEU A 246 3.56 -6.40 3.91
N GLU A 247 4.36 -7.45 4.00
CA GLU A 247 4.12 -8.71 3.30
C GLU A 247 4.17 -9.84 4.32
N TYR A 248 3.17 -10.73 4.27
CA TYR A 248 3.07 -11.86 5.19
C TYR A 248 3.28 -13.15 4.46
N TRP A 249 4.13 -13.97 5.06
CA TRP A 249 4.45 -15.30 4.61
C TRP A 249 3.96 -16.27 5.68
N TRP A 250 3.09 -17.18 5.26
CA TRP A 250 2.51 -18.21 6.12
C TRP A 250 3.34 -19.49 6.01
N GLY A 251 3.49 -20.20 7.12
CA GLY A 251 4.07 -21.54 7.12
C GLY A 251 4.28 -22.10 8.54
N PRO A 252 3.97 -23.39 8.80
CA PRO A 252 4.34 -24.11 10.03
C PRO A 252 5.86 -24.12 10.34
N HIS A 253 6.25 -24.60 11.52
CA HIS A 253 7.67 -24.87 11.83
C HIS A 253 8.14 -26.19 11.18
N PHE A 254 9.42 -26.25 10.77
CA PHE A 254 10.02 -27.32 9.93
C PHE A 254 10.55 -28.56 10.72
N ASN A 255 10.99 -29.63 10.01
CA ASN A 255 11.59 -30.90 10.52
C ASN A 255 13.02 -31.17 9.93
N ASP A 256 14.00 -31.65 10.72
CA ASP A 256 15.43 -31.29 10.58
C ASP A 256 16.46 -32.39 10.18
N ASP A 257 16.08 -33.62 9.85
CA ASP A 257 17.09 -34.66 9.54
C ASP A 257 17.68 -34.58 8.12
N ILE A 258 18.70 -33.72 7.94
CA ILE A 258 19.46 -33.57 6.68
C ILE A 258 20.21 -34.85 6.29
N SER A 259 20.65 -35.67 7.25
CA SER A 259 21.48 -36.84 6.96
C SER A 259 20.73 -37.91 6.14
N SER A 260 19.40 -37.91 6.26
CA SER A 260 18.48 -38.85 5.63
C SER A 260 18.06 -38.48 4.19
N ILE A 261 18.31 -37.26 3.74
CA ILE A 261 17.81 -36.77 2.44
C ILE A 261 18.50 -37.54 1.28
N PRO A 262 17.79 -38.04 0.25
CA PRO A 262 18.43 -38.68 -0.91
C PRO A 262 19.37 -37.74 -1.69
N ASN A 263 20.30 -38.30 -2.47
CA ASN A 263 21.12 -37.51 -3.40
C ASN A 263 20.36 -37.29 -4.71
N GLY A 264 20.68 -36.20 -5.41
CA GLY A 264 20.10 -35.86 -6.70
C GLY A 264 19.40 -34.52 -6.70
N VAL A 265 18.81 -34.19 -7.84
CA VAL A 265 18.08 -32.95 -8.05
C VAL A 265 16.59 -33.18 -7.80
N THR A 266 15.98 -32.29 -7.03
CA THR A 266 14.53 -32.17 -6.86
C THR A 266 14.11 -30.85 -7.47
N GLU A 267 12.98 -30.84 -8.17
CA GLU A 267 12.43 -29.65 -8.78
C GLU A 267 11.00 -29.44 -8.29
N HIS A 268 10.70 -28.20 -7.88
CA HIS A 268 9.36 -27.76 -7.51
C HIS A 268 8.90 -26.74 -8.53
N LYS A 269 7.75 -26.96 -9.16
CA LYS A 269 7.17 -26.08 -10.17
C LYS A 269 6.18 -25.13 -9.52
N ALA A 270 6.24 -23.85 -9.86
CA ALA A 270 5.30 -22.86 -9.37
C ALA A 270 3.92 -23.00 -10.03
N SER A 271 2.86 -22.72 -9.27
CA SER A 271 1.52 -22.54 -9.81
C SER A 271 1.43 -21.26 -10.66
N ASP A 272 0.42 -21.15 -11.52
CA ASP A 272 0.21 -19.94 -12.35
C ASP A 272 0.04 -18.68 -11.51
N ARG A 273 -0.57 -18.80 -10.32
CA ARG A 273 -0.67 -17.70 -9.35
C ARG A 273 0.71 -17.26 -8.88
N THR A 274 1.59 -18.19 -8.47
CA THR A 274 2.94 -17.87 -8.00
C THR A 274 3.80 -17.30 -9.13
N ARG A 275 3.71 -17.86 -10.34
CA ARG A 275 4.37 -17.33 -11.54
C ARG A 275 3.95 -15.89 -11.82
N TYR A 276 2.64 -15.61 -11.78
CA TYR A 276 2.12 -14.27 -11.99
C TYR A 276 2.57 -13.29 -10.90
N PHE A 277 2.38 -13.60 -9.62
CA PHE A 277 2.65 -12.64 -8.55
C PHE A 277 4.15 -12.51 -8.24
N GLU A 278 4.87 -13.62 -8.10
CA GLU A 278 6.27 -13.62 -7.65
C GLU A 278 7.27 -13.68 -8.80
N GLY A 279 6.83 -14.04 -10.01
CA GLY A 279 7.71 -14.17 -11.17
C GLY A 279 8.56 -15.42 -11.17
N ILE A 280 8.26 -16.39 -10.30
CA ILE A 280 9.05 -17.61 -10.12
C ILE A 280 8.44 -18.72 -10.96
N ASP A 281 9.25 -19.33 -11.82
CA ASP A 281 8.85 -20.45 -12.66
C ASP A 281 8.97 -21.78 -11.90
N ARG A 282 10.15 -22.01 -11.30
CA ARG A 282 10.48 -23.22 -10.55
C ARG A 282 11.68 -23.00 -9.66
N THR A 283 11.86 -23.92 -8.70
CA THR A 283 13.04 -23.97 -7.85
C THR A 283 13.68 -25.34 -7.96
N GLN A 284 14.98 -25.37 -8.27
CA GLN A 284 15.76 -26.58 -8.38
C GLN A 284 16.68 -26.70 -7.16
N ILE A 285 16.60 -27.85 -6.47
CA ILE A 285 17.38 -28.17 -5.29
C ILE A 285 18.25 -29.38 -5.57
N TRP A 286 19.54 -29.30 -5.30
CA TRP A 286 20.50 -30.38 -5.53
C TRP A 286 21.24 -30.76 -4.26
N TRP A 287 21.09 -32.02 -3.86
CA TRP A 287 21.96 -32.65 -2.88
C TRP A 287 23.01 -33.51 -3.58
N LYS A 288 24.28 -33.11 -3.46
CA LYS A 288 25.40 -33.87 -4.03
C LYS A 288 25.69 -35.13 -3.22
N SER A 289 26.37 -36.06 -3.86
CA SER A 289 26.91 -37.23 -3.17
C SER A 289 27.87 -36.80 -2.05
N PRO A 290 27.83 -37.43 -0.86
CA PRO A 290 28.69 -37.03 0.23
C PRO A 290 30.17 -37.16 -0.11
N GLU A 291 30.93 -36.12 0.16
CA GLU A 291 32.38 -36.09 -0.05
C GLU A 291 33.11 -36.28 1.28
N THR A 292 34.16 -37.09 1.28
CA THR A 292 34.99 -37.30 2.47
C THR A 292 36.18 -36.35 2.40
N ARG A 293 36.36 -35.54 3.45
CA ARG A 293 37.44 -34.54 3.52
C ARG A 293 38.20 -34.71 4.84
N LEU A 294 39.51 -34.48 4.78
CA LEU A 294 40.35 -34.42 5.98
C LEU A 294 40.34 -32.98 6.50
N ASN A 295 39.76 -32.76 7.67
CA ASN A 295 39.81 -31.47 8.36
C ASN A 295 40.61 -31.62 9.64
N SER A 296 41.74 -30.93 9.75
CA SER A 296 42.61 -30.96 10.95
C SER A 296 42.99 -32.39 11.40
N ASN A 297 43.30 -33.28 10.45
CA ASN A 297 43.60 -34.71 10.65
C ASN A 297 42.44 -35.58 11.19
N VAL A 298 41.20 -35.08 11.15
CA VAL A 298 39.98 -35.87 11.39
C VAL A 298 39.25 -36.04 10.05
N GLU A 299 38.87 -37.27 9.74
CA GLU A 299 38.07 -37.59 8.57
C GLU A 299 36.61 -37.27 8.86
N ASP A 300 36.01 -36.41 8.02
CA ASP A 300 34.59 -36.07 8.10
C ASP A 300 33.94 -36.17 6.72
N ARG A 301 32.63 -36.39 6.70
CA ARG A 301 31.83 -36.51 5.49
C ARG A 301 30.93 -35.30 5.37
N TYR A 302 30.99 -34.64 4.22
CA TYR A 302 30.23 -33.44 3.92
C TYR A 302 29.15 -33.73 2.89
N ARG A 303 27.96 -33.18 3.10
CA ARG A 303 26.92 -33.07 2.08
C ARG A 303 26.88 -31.65 1.55
N THR A 304 26.83 -31.52 0.23
CA THR A 304 26.68 -30.22 -0.42
C THR A 304 25.25 -30.05 -0.90
N PHE A 305 24.67 -28.91 -0.51
CA PHE A 305 23.38 -28.41 -0.96
C PHE A 305 23.61 -27.25 -1.93
N GLU A 306 22.90 -27.27 -3.05
CA GLU A 306 22.78 -26.14 -3.97
C GLU A 306 21.31 -25.91 -4.30
N ILE A 307 20.89 -24.66 -4.40
CA ILE A 307 19.52 -24.30 -4.77
C ILE A 307 19.53 -23.09 -5.69
N GLU A 308 18.68 -23.12 -6.70
CA GLU A 308 18.49 -22.02 -7.64
C GLU A 308 17.00 -21.79 -7.91
N GLU A 309 16.59 -20.54 -7.80
CA GLU A 309 15.27 -20.05 -8.20
C GLU A 309 15.34 -19.56 -9.65
N LEU A 310 14.53 -20.16 -10.51
CA LEU A 310 14.37 -19.75 -11.91
C LEU A 310 13.11 -18.90 -12.05
N ILE A 311 13.23 -17.78 -12.76
CA ILE A 311 12.21 -16.74 -12.87
C ILE A 311 11.72 -16.55 -14.32
N GLU A 312 10.55 -15.95 -14.51
CA GLU A 312 10.00 -15.65 -15.84
C GLU A 312 10.16 -14.18 -16.23
N ASN A 313 10.33 -13.33 -15.23
CA ASN A 313 10.43 -11.89 -15.43
C ASN A 313 11.89 -11.45 -15.53
N LEU A 314 12.14 -10.48 -16.40
CA LEU A 314 13.43 -9.79 -16.48
C LEU A 314 13.72 -9.08 -15.15
N SER A 315 14.98 -9.06 -14.74
CA SER A 315 15.40 -8.37 -13.53
C SER A 315 15.71 -6.91 -13.82
N GLY A 316 14.79 -6.00 -13.49
CA GLY A 316 14.93 -4.56 -13.80
C GLY A 316 16.14 -3.84 -13.19
N GLY A 317 16.89 -4.49 -12.29
CA GLY A 317 18.17 -4.02 -11.75
C GLY A 317 19.42 -4.50 -12.49
N LEU A 318 19.26 -5.36 -13.50
CA LEU A 318 20.32 -5.84 -14.38
C LEU A 318 20.26 -5.13 -15.75
N PRO A 319 21.39 -5.04 -16.48
CA PRO A 319 21.41 -4.51 -17.84
C PRO A 319 20.74 -5.47 -18.83
N ASP A 320 20.44 -4.96 -20.03
CA ASP A 320 20.20 -5.73 -21.26
C ASP A 320 19.19 -6.89 -21.16
N GLU A 321 18.10 -6.69 -20.41
CA GLU A 321 17.03 -7.69 -20.28
C GLU A 321 17.54 -9.02 -19.67
N ASN A 322 18.47 -8.95 -18.73
CA ASN A 322 19.00 -10.15 -18.07
C ASN A 322 18.05 -10.71 -16.98
N TYR A 323 18.20 -12.01 -16.74
CA TYR A 323 17.49 -12.76 -15.69
C TYR A 323 18.41 -12.98 -14.48
N GLY A 324 18.01 -12.48 -13.31
CA GLY A 324 18.75 -12.62 -12.06
C GLY A 324 18.17 -13.69 -11.17
N CYS A 325 18.75 -14.88 -11.19
CA CYS A 325 18.32 -16.03 -10.40
C CYS A 325 18.99 -16.01 -9.03
N ARG A 326 18.21 -16.14 -7.95
CA ARG A 326 18.76 -16.31 -6.61
C ARG A 326 19.31 -17.72 -6.46
N TYR A 327 20.51 -17.81 -5.89
CA TYR A 327 21.24 -19.06 -5.69
C TYR A 327 21.75 -19.14 -4.26
N ALA A 328 21.71 -20.33 -3.65
CA ALA A 328 22.37 -20.56 -2.38
C ALA A 328 23.11 -21.90 -2.34
N HIS A 329 24.16 -21.94 -1.54
CA HIS A 329 25.04 -23.07 -1.37
C HIS A 329 25.30 -23.31 0.12
N ALA A 330 25.23 -24.58 0.54
CA ALA A 330 25.58 -24.96 1.91
C ALA A 330 26.38 -26.25 1.97
N GLU A 331 27.24 -26.36 2.98
CA GLU A 331 27.95 -27.59 3.33
C GLU A 331 27.51 -28.05 4.71
N TYR A 332 27.03 -29.30 4.79
CA TYR A 332 26.64 -29.96 6.04
C TYR A 332 27.66 -31.02 6.42
N SER A 333 28.24 -30.90 7.61
CA SER A 333 29.12 -31.91 8.20
C SER A 333 28.27 -32.99 8.89
N ILE A 334 28.43 -34.24 8.44
CA ILE A 334 27.74 -35.39 9.06
C ILE A 334 28.30 -35.63 10.47
N GLY A 335 29.62 -35.54 10.66
CA GLY A 335 30.26 -35.78 11.95
C GLY A 335 29.83 -34.80 13.05
N THR A 336 29.59 -33.54 12.70
CA THR A 336 29.14 -32.50 13.65
C THR A 336 27.64 -32.24 13.61
N SER A 337 26.93 -32.83 12.65
CA SER A 337 25.50 -32.63 12.42
C SER A 337 25.11 -31.16 12.27
N ALA A 338 25.95 -30.37 11.62
CA ALA A 338 25.80 -28.92 11.50
C ALA A 338 26.18 -28.41 10.10
N ILE A 339 25.62 -27.27 9.73
CA ILE A 339 26.06 -26.52 8.55
C ILE A 339 27.38 -25.85 8.90
N THR A 340 28.41 -26.02 8.07
CA THR A 340 29.75 -25.45 8.30
C THR A 340 30.07 -24.29 7.37
N HIS A 341 29.29 -24.16 6.29
CA HIS A 341 29.42 -23.13 5.28
C HIS A 341 28.06 -22.86 4.67
N PHE A 342 27.69 -21.59 4.52
CA PHE A 342 26.46 -21.18 3.86
C PHE A 342 26.69 -19.85 3.13
N ASP A 343 26.47 -19.83 1.82
CA ASP A 343 26.53 -18.60 1.02
C ASP A 343 25.33 -18.45 0.08
N GLY A 344 25.04 -17.21 -0.27
CA GLY A 344 24.00 -16.85 -1.22
C GLY A 344 24.53 -15.87 -2.27
N ALA A 345 24.01 -15.99 -3.48
CA ALA A 345 24.49 -15.28 -4.66
C ALA A 345 23.37 -15.03 -5.66
N ILE A 346 23.61 -14.12 -6.60
CA ILE A 346 22.82 -14.00 -7.82
C ILE A 346 23.59 -14.62 -8.98
N ARG A 347 22.91 -15.44 -9.78
CA ARG A 347 23.34 -15.86 -11.11
C ARG A 347 22.58 -15.02 -12.14
N ALA A 348 23.29 -14.11 -12.79
CA ALA A 348 22.73 -13.26 -13.83
C ALA A 348 22.99 -13.88 -15.22
N TYR A 349 21.92 -14.13 -15.96
CA TYR A 349 21.95 -14.73 -17.28
C TYR A 349 21.52 -13.71 -18.34
N PRO A 350 22.29 -13.55 -19.43
CA PRO A 350 21.78 -12.98 -20.68
C PRO A 350 20.58 -13.76 -21.18
N GLN A 351 19.67 -13.11 -21.91
CA GLN A 351 18.42 -13.72 -22.39
C GLN A 351 18.64 -15.06 -23.11
N ASP A 352 19.56 -15.12 -24.08
CA ASP A 352 19.81 -16.35 -24.86
C ASP A 352 20.33 -17.50 -23.99
N GLU A 353 21.27 -17.22 -23.08
CA GLU A 353 21.81 -18.21 -22.15
C GLU A 353 20.74 -18.65 -21.12
N TYR A 354 19.82 -17.75 -20.79
CA TYR A 354 18.74 -18.04 -19.86
C TYR A 354 17.68 -18.98 -20.45
N LEU A 355 17.35 -18.82 -21.73
CA LEU A 355 16.42 -19.70 -22.43
C LEU A 355 16.93 -21.14 -22.47
N GLU A 356 18.25 -21.33 -22.57
CA GLU A 356 18.85 -22.66 -22.39
C GLU A 356 18.83 -23.09 -20.92
N ARG A 357 19.18 -22.19 -19.98
CA ARG A 357 19.24 -22.49 -18.55
C ARG A 357 17.90 -22.98 -18.00
N ILE A 358 16.78 -22.37 -18.36
CA ILE A 358 15.48 -22.64 -17.73
C ILE A 358 14.96 -24.06 -17.98
N ASP A 359 15.39 -24.68 -19.09
CA ASP A 359 15.03 -26.05 -19.46
C ASP A 359 16.02 -27.11 -18.94
N LEU A 360 17.14 -26.69 -18.36
CA LEU A 360 18.17 -27.59 -17.83
C LEU A 360 17.99 -27.85 -16.33
N VAL A 361 18.37 -29.05 -15.93
CA VAL A 361 18.52 -29.41 -14.52
C VAL A 361 19.79 -28.75 -13.98
N ILE A 362 19.79 -28.25 -12.74
CA ILE A 362 20.90 -27.48 -12.14
C ILE A 362 22.26 -28.19 -12.20
N ASP A 363 22.30 -29.54 -12.19
CA ASP A 363 23.53 -30.32 -12.29
C ASP A 363 24.07 -30.45 -13.74
N GLN A 364 23.31 -29.99 -14.73
CA GLN A 364 23.64 -30.00 -16.17
C GLN A 364 23.73 -28.59 -16.78
N ALA A 365 23.33 -27.56 -16.05
CA ALA A 365 23.20 -26.18 -16.53
C ALA A 365 24.52 -25.46 -16.90
N GLY A 366 25.69 -26.01 -16.53
CA GLY A 366 26.98 -25.37 -16.79
C GLY A 366 27.21 -24.07 -15.98
N LYS A 367 28.15 -23.22 -16.44
CA LYS A 367 28.55 -21.97 -15.76
C LYS A 367 28.47 -20.76 -16.71
N HIS A 368 27.29 -20.54 -17.28
CA HIS A 368 26.99 -19.47 -18.23
C HIS A 368 26.27 -18.32 -17.53
N SER A 369 26.78 -17.86 -16.38
CA SER A 369 26.15 -16.79 -15.60
C SER A 369 27.21 -15.87 -15.05
N ASP A 370 26.91 -14.58 -14.96
CA ASP A 370 27.66 -13.67 -14.10
C ASP A 370 27.28 -13.94 -12.64
N TYR A 371 28.25 -14.43 -11.86
CA TYR A 371 28.03 -14.92 -10.49
C TYR A 371 28.42 -13.85 -9.46
N THR A 372 27.43 -13.31 -8.77
CA THR A 372 27.62 -12.28 -7.75
C THR A 372 27.27 -12.81 -6.36
N LYS A 373 28.27 -13.24 -5.59
CA LYS A 373 28.08 -13.65 -4.18
C LYS A 373 27.67 -12.45 -3.31
N LEU A 374 26.66 -12.61 -2.46
CA LEU A 374 26.08 -11.54 -1.65
C LEU A 374 26.42 -11.64 -0.17
N PHE A 375 26.46 -12.86 0.37
CA PHE A 375 26.79 -13.09 1.76
C PHE A 375 27.43 -14.46 1.94
N ARG A 376 28.12 -14.65 3.06
CA ARG A 376 28.64 -15.94 3.49
C ARG A 376 28.69 -16.03 5.01
N PHE A 377 28.38 -17.20 5.54
CA PHE A 377 28.70 -17.62 6.90
C PHE A 377 29.64 -18.81 6.85
N ASP A 378 30.77 -18.72 7.55
CA ASP A 378 31.63 -19.87 7.84
C ASP A 378 31.58 -20.21 9.34
N GLY A 379 31.66 -21.51 9.66
CA GLY A 379 31.58 -22.02 11.03
C GLY A 379 30.27 -22.74 11.33
N PHE A 380 30.16 -23.27 12.55
CA PHE A 380 29.05 -24.15 12.94
C PHE A 380 27.71 -23.41 13.05
N MET A 381 26.77 -23.71 12.15
CA MET A 381 25.41 -23.19 12.14
C MET A 381 24.43 -24.35 12.33
N THR A 382 23.43 -24.17 13.19
CA THR A 382 22.38 -25.17 13.37
C THR A 382 21.48 -25.25 12.13
N VAL A 383 20.85 -26.41 11.92
CA VAL A 383 19.93 -26.62 10.79
C VAL A 383 18.77 -25.62 10.81
N ASP A 384 18.21 -25.35 11.99
CA ASP A 384 17.11 -24.38 12.17
C ASP A 384 17.49 -22.98 11.71
N LEU A 385 18.70 -22.54 12.11
CA LEU A 385 19.21 -21.22 11.78
C LEU A 385 19.48 -21.09 10.27
N TRP A 386 20.07 -22.12 9.68
CA TRP A 386 20.28 -22.19 8.23
C TRP A 386 18.97 -22.15 7.46
N LYS A 387 17.96 -22.95 7.84
CA LYS A 387 16.64 -22.96 7.21
C LYS A 387 15.93 -21.62 7.29
N ARG A 388 16.00 -20.96 8.44
CA ARG A 388 15.47 -19.61 8.62
C ARG A 388 16.12 -18.62 7.67
N LEU A 389 17.46 -18.57 7.64
CA LEU A 389 18.20 -17.67 6.75
C LEU A 389 17.95 -17.98 5.27
N LEU A 390 17.85 -19.26 4.91
CA LEU A 390 17.52 -19.70 3.56
C LEU A 390 16.13 -19.22 3.15
N SER A 391 15.13 -19.42 4.01
CA SER A 391 13.74 -18.98 3.77
C SER A 391 13.66 -17.46 3.65
N ASP A 392 14.34 -16.73 4.55
CA ASP A 392 14.36 -15.27 4.53
C ASP A 392 15.07 -14.73 3.27
N TYR A 393 16.16 -15.37 2.83
CA TYR A 393 16.89 -14.98 1.61
C TYR A 393 16.01 -15.12 0.37
N PHE A 394 15.25 -16.21 0.30
CA PHE A 394 14.33 -16.50 -0.78
C PHE A 394 12.90 -15.94 -0.57
N LYS A 395 12.70 -14.95 0.32
CA LYS A 395 11.40 -14.25 0.47
C LYS A 395 10.85 -13.86 -0.91
N GLY A 396 9.58 -14.16 -1.17
CA GLY A 396 8.93 -14.17 -2.49
C GLY A 396 8.74 -15.57 -3.11
N ASN A 397 9.51 -16.59 -2.74
CA ASN A 397 9.40 -17.98 -3.21
C ASN A 397 8.69 -19.00 -2.27
N PRO A 398 7.38 -19.30 -2.47
CA PRO A 398 6.67 -20.28 -1.63
C PRO A 398 7.16 -21.73 -1.81
N LEU A 399 7.98 -22.02 -2.83
CA LEU A 399 8.51 -23.37 -3.07
C LEU A 399 9.62 -23.74 -2.07
N ILE A 400 10.22 -22.74 -1.41
CA ILE A 400 11.24 -22.96 -0.37
C ILE A 400 10.63 -23.55 0.89
N PRO A 401 9.60 -22.95 1.51
CA PRO A 401 8.93 -23.59 2.63
C PRO A 401 8.32 -24.94 2.25
N GLU A 402 7.73 -25.07 1.04
CA GLU A 402 7.23 -26.36 0.53
C GLU A 402 8.32 -27.44 0.55
N TYR A 403 9.49 -27.16 -0.05
CA TYR A 403 10.63 -28.09 -0.09
C TYR A 403 11.11 -28.49 1.31
N LEU A 404 11.15 -27.54 2.24
CA LEU A 404 11.61 -27.76 3.60
C LEU A 404 10.57 -28.53 4.47
N GLY A 405 9.43 -28.94 3.89
CA GLY A 405 8.43 -29.80 4.53
C GLY A 405 7.39 -29.04 5.35
N ILE A 406 7.18 -27.75 5.07
CA ILE A 406 6.02 -27.02 5.59
C ILE A 406 4.78 -27.48 4.84
N ALA A 407 3.75 -27.93 5.57
CA ALA A 407 2.43 -28.15 4.98
C ALA A 407 1.93 -26.85 4.36
N GLN A 408 1.56 -26.89 3.08
CA GLN A 408 0.82 -25.79 2.47
C GLN A 408 -0.55 -25.76 3.13
N ASP A 409 -0.90 -24.65 3.78
CA ASP A 409 -2.32 -24.39 4.04
C ASP A 409 -2.93 -24.16 2.66
N ASP A 410 -3.81 -25.08 2.24
CA ASP A 410 -4.71 -24.92 1.10
C ASP A 410 -5.64 -23.74 1.38
N THR A 411 -5.11 -22.53 1.24
CA THR A 411 -5.90 -21.33 0.99
C THR A 411 -5.86 -21.11 -0.51
N GLU A 412 -6.44 -22.07 -1.23
CA GLU A 412 -7.35 -21.67 -2.31
C GLU A 412 -8.32 -20.69 -1.65
N ILE A 413 -8.06 -19.39 -1.81
CA ILE A 413 -9.17 -18.47 -1.95
C ILE A 413 -9.89 -19.07 -3.14
N GLU A 414 -10.98 -19.82 -2.89
CA GLU A 414 -11.98 -20.10 -3.90
C GLU A 414 -12.24 -18.73 -4.52
N LEU A 415 -11.66 -18.50 -5.69
CA LEU A 415 -12.21 -17.55 -6.62
C LEU A 415 -13.57 -18.17 -6.87
N GLU A 416 -14.59 -17.68 -6.16
CA GLU A 416 -15.94 -17.79 -6.67
C GLU A 416 -15.81 -17.33 -8.12
N GLU A 417 -15.90 -18.29 -9.03
CA GLU A 417 -16.04 -17.99 -10.43
C GLU A 417 -17.29 -17.12 -10.48
N THR A 418 -17.10 -15.80 -10.58
CA THR A 418 -18.16 -14.92 -11.02
C THR A 418 -18.38 -15.28 -12.47
N THR A 419 -19.11 -16.36 -12.68
CA THR A 419 -19.82 -16.62 -13.92
C THR A 419 -20.57 -15.34 -14.21
N ASN A 420 -20.30 -14.76 -15.37
CA ASN A 420 -21.12 -13.72 -15.99
C ASN A 420 -22.49 -14.33 -16.30
N GLU A 421 -23.27 -14.66 -15.26
CA GLU A 421 -24.69 -14.90 -15.38
C GLU A 421 -25.39 -13.58 -15.13
N ASP A 422 -26.09 -13.11 -16.16
CA ASP A 422 -27.07 -12.06 -16.08
C ASP A 422 -27.94 -12.27 -14.83
N ILE A 423 -27.77 -11.40 -13.82
CA ILE A 423 -28.57 -11.41 -12.61
C ILE A 423 -29.99 -11.01 -13.01
N SER A 424 -30.83 -12.01 -13.28
CA SER A 424 -32.27 -11.87 -13.31
C SER A 424 -32.74 -11.54 -11.89
N ILE A 425 -33.15 -10.29 -11.73
CA ILE A 425 -33.76 -9.73 -10.52
C ILE A 425 -34.92 -10.64 -10.08
N THR A 426 -34.72 -11.37 -8.99
CA THR A 426 -35.83 -11.91 -8.19
C THR A 426 -35.51 -11.70 -6.72
N ASP A 427 -36.52 -11.19 -6.02
CA ASP A 427 -36.49 -10.62 -4.70
C ASP A 427 -35.82 -11.53 -3.65
N ILE A 428 -34.73 -11.04 -3.06
CA ILE A 428 -34.20 -11.58 -1.81
C ILE A 428 -34.47 -10.52 -0.75
N GLU A 429 -35.40 -10.81 0.15
CA GLU A 429 -35.68 -10.01 1.34
C GLU A 429 -34.38 -9.84 2.16
N GLU A 430 -33.89 -8.60 2.28
CA GLU A 430 -32.72 -8.27 3.09
C GLU A 430 -33.00 -8.51 4.58
N PRO A 431 -32.05 -9.08 5.34
CA PRO A 431 -32.22 -9.25 6.78
C PRO A 431 -32.15 -7.90 7.49
N ILE A 432 -32.99 -7.76 8.51
CA ILE A 432 -33.21 -6.58 9.35
C ILE A 432 -31.88 -6.00 9.88
N LEU A 433 -31.64 -4.73 9.55
CA LEU A 433 -30.43 -3.94 9.81
C LEU A 433 -30.16 -3.72 11.33
N GLU A 434 -29.08 -4.30 11.86
CA GLU A 434 -28.50 -3.86 13.15
C GLU A 434 -27.67 -2.57 12.93
N SER A 435 -28.08 -1.49 13.58
CA SER A 435 -27.46 -0.16 13.72
C SER A 435 -26.28 0.23 12.79
N GLU A 436 -26.58 1.01 11.75
CA GLU A 436 -25.60 1.49 10.75
C GLU A 436 -25.23 2.97 10.96
N LEU A 437 -24.63 3.38 12.08
CA LEU A 437 -24.04 4.74 12.16
C LEU A 437 -22.64 4.72 11.57
N VAL A 438 -22.48 5.34 10.41
CA VAL A 438 -21.20 5.41 9.69
C VAL A 438 -20.93 6.83 9.21
N VAL A 439 -19.65 7.16 9.06
CA VAL A 439 -19.18 8.44 8.56
C VAL A 439 -18.17 8.23 7.44
N PHE A 440 -18.30 8.99 6.36
CA PHE A 440 -17.30 9.04 5.29
C PHE A 440 -16.74 10.45 5.18
N ILE A 441 -15.41 10.56 5.21
CA ILE A 441 -14.69 11.81 5.02
C ILE A 441 -13.90 11.72 3.71
N SER A 442 -14.25 12.55 2.72
CA SER A 442 -13.50 12.68 1.48
C SER A 442 -12.86 14.05 1.37
N ILE A 443 -11.73 14.12 0.66
CA ILE A 443 -11.01 15.36 0.41
C ILE A 443 -10.85 15.54 -1.09
N THR A 444 -11.12 16.75 -1.58
CA THR A 444 -10.84 17.13 -2.97
C THR A 444 -10.14 18.48 -3.05
N ASN A 445 -9.41 18.72 -4.14
CA ASN A 445 -8.90 20.06 -4.43
C ASN A 445 -10.06 20.89 -4.99
N ASN A 446 -10.32 22.06 -4.44
CA ASN A 446 -11.33 22.95 -5.01
C ASN A 446 -11.00 24.41 -4.74
N ASP A 447 -11.52 25.28 -5.60
CA ASP A 447 -11.57 26.71 -5.34
C ASP A 447 -12.57 26.96 -4.20
N SER A 448 -12.15 27.77 -3.22
CA SER A 448 -12.96 28.10 -2.06
C SER A 448 -14.29 28.73 -2.48
N PRO A 449 -15.45 28.08 -2.21
CA PRO A 449 -16.73 28.70 -2.49
C PRO A 449 -16.85 29.96 -1.62
N LYS A 450 -17.26 31.07 -2.24
CA LYS A 450 -17.37 32.37 -1.54
C LYS A 450 -18.58 32.43 -0.63
N GLU A 451 -19.64 31.73 -1.00
CA GLU A 451 -20.93 31.72 -0.32
C GLU A 451 -21.35 30.29 -0.04
N SER A 452 -22.11 30.09 1.04
CA SER A 452 -22.68 28.80 1.39
C SER A 452 -23.87 28.48 0.51
N TYR A 453 -23.98 27.24 0.06
CA TYR A 453 -25.05 26.79 -0.83
C TYR A 453 -25.42 25.34 -0.59
N ILE A 454 -26.56 24.93 -1.13
CA ILE A 454 -26.98 23.53 -1.19
C ILE A 454 -26.95 23.06 -2.64
N GLU A 455 -26.37 21.89 -2.90
CA GLU A 455 -26.17 21.34 -4.23
C GLU A 455 -27.47 20.76 -4.80
N PRO A 456 -28.05 21.37 -5.86
CA PRO A 456 -29.21 20.79 -6.51
C PRO A 456 -28.80 19.71 -7.49
N SER A 457 -29.59 18.65 -7.54
CA SER A 457 -29.57 17.66 -8.62
C SER A 457 -30.55 18.07 -9.73
N ALA A 458 -30.50 17.38 -10.87
CA ALA A 458 -31.45 17.56 -11.95
C ALA A 458 -32.16 16.24 -12.28
N ILE A 459 -33.47 16.29 -12.46
CA ILE A 459 -34.28 15.19 -12.98
C ILE A 459 -34.72 15.56 -14.39
N VAL A 460 -34.58 14.63 -15.33
CA VAL A 460 -35.14 14.75 -16.68
C VAL A 460 -36.60 14.32 -16.64
N LEU A 461 -37.50 15.25 -16.95
CA LEU A 461 -38.93 14.97 -17.07
C LEU A 461 -39.24 14.25 -18.41
N PRO A 462 -40.40 13.59 -18.56
CA PRO A 462 -40.77 12.89 -19.81
C PRO A 462 -40.78 13.76 -21.06
N ASN A 463 -40.90 15.09 -20.90
CA ASN A 463 -40.84 16.08 -21.99
C ASN A 463 -39.42 16.65 -22.20
N GLU A 464 -38.40 15.96 -21.71
CA GLU A 464 -36.97 16.35 -21.76
C GLU A 464 -36.62 17.64 -20.99
N ARG A 465 -37.58 18.27 -20.28
CA ARG A 465 -37.27 19.43 -19.42
C ARG A 465 -36.48 18.98 -18.20
N LEU A 466 -35.45 19.75 -17.83
CA LEU A 466 -34.66 19.55 -16.62
C LEU A 466 -35.31 20.27 -15.43
N LEU A 467 -35.66 19.51 -14.40
CA LEU A 467 -36.13 20.05 -13.12
C LEU A 467 -34.99 20.04 -12.10
N ARG A 468 -34.61 21.22 -11.61
CA ARG A 468 -33.65 21.34 -10.49
C ARG A 468 -34.33 20.97 -9.19
N ILE A 469 -33.75 20.02 -8.47
CA ILE A 469 -34.32 19.43 -7.28
C ILE A 469 -33.29 19.32 -6.16
N ILE A 470 -33.75 19.48 -4.93
CA ILE A 470 -33.02 19.14 -3.71
C ILE A 470 -33.87 18.19 -2.88
N GLU A 471 -33.26 17.19 -2.28
CA GLU A 471 -33.94 16.32 -1.33
C GLU A 471 -33.77 16.89 0.07
N THR A 472 -34.88 17.25 0.70
CA THR A 472 -34.91 17.89 2.03
C THR A 472 -35.96 17.26 2.96
N GLY A 473 -36.67 16.24 2.48
CA GLY A 473 -37.75 15.56 3.21
C GLY A 473 -39.06 16.34 3.30
N CYS A 474 -39.13 17.56 2.74
CA CYS A 474 -40.33 18.44 2.74
C CYS A 474 -40.96 18.74 4.13
N GLY A 475 -40.28 18.37 5.23
CA GLY A 475 -40.71 18.52 6.61
C GLY A 475 -40.16 19.76 7.32
N ALA A 476 -39.83 19.63 8.61
CA ALA A 476 -39.16 20.67 9.39
C ALA A 476 -37.75 20.96 8.86
N ILE A 477 -37.02 19.94 8.38
CA ILE A 477 -35.73 20.12 7.72
C ILE A 477 -35.86 21.05 6.51
N ASP A 478 -36.84 20.85 5.62
CA ASP A 478 -37.07 21.73 4.46
C ASP A 478 -37.29 23.19 4.87
N LYS A 479 -38.11 23.42 5.89
CA LYS A 479 -38.39 24.78 6.41
C LYS A 479 -37.10 25.42 6.93
N PHE A 480 -36.27 24.67 7.63
CA PHE A 480 -34.99 25.15 8.13
C PHE A 480 -34.03 25.48 6.99
N ILE A 481 -33.84 24.58 6.02
CA ILE A 481 -32.96 24.82 4.86
C ILE A 481 -33.41 26.07 4.08
N ARG A 482 -34.72 26.23 3.84
CA ARG A 482 -35.28 27.42 3.17
C ARG A 482 -35.10 28.71 3.94
N SER A 483 -34.90 28.65 5.26
CA SER A 483 -34.57 29.82 6.09
C SER A 483 -33.09 30.22 6.02
N LYS A 484 -32.22 29.32 5.55
CA LYS A 484 -30.77 29.50 5.52
C LYS A 484 -30.21 29.76 4.12
N PHE A 485 -30.82 29.19 3.08
CA PHE A 485 -30.32 29.28 1.70
C PHE A 485 -31.39 29.84 0.76
N ASP A 486 -30.98 30.64 -0.23
CA ASP A 486 -31.88 31.08 -1.29
C ASP A 486 -32.11 29.94 -2.29
N ILE A 487 -33.20 29.21 -2.06
CA ILE A 487 -33.69 28.11 -2.88
C ILE A 487 -35.11 28.36 -3.37
N THR A 488 -35.45 29.64 -3.57
CA THR A 488 -36.78 30.08 -4.02
C THR A 488 -37.19 29.46 -5.36
N ASN A 489 -36.21 29.25 -6.25
CA ASN A 489 -36.42 28.69 -7.60
C ASN A 489 -36.08 27.18 -7.71
N ILE A 490 -35.91 26.48 -6.59
CA ILE A 490 -35.53 25.06 -6.56
C ILE A 490 -36.66 24.24 -5.92
N THR A 491 -36.98 23.13 -6.57
CA THR A 491 -38.00 22.18 -6.09
C THR A 491 -37.43 21.36 -4.94
N SER A 492 -38.14 21.29 -3.82
CA SER A 492 -37.80 20.33 -2.77
C SER A 492 -38.49 19.00 -3.03
N SER A 493 -37.85 17.90 -2.65
CA SER A 493 -38.40 16.56 -2.70
C SER A 493 -38.34 15.84 -1.37
N ALA A 494 -39.29 14.93 -1.21
CA ALA A 494 -39.35 13.92 -0.17
C ALA A 494 -39.83 12.61 -0.78
N PHE A 495 -39.35 11.50 -0.25
CA PHE A 495 -39.74 10.16 -0.65
C PHE A 495 -40.52 9.52 0.50
N ASP A 496 -41.58 8.78 0.19
CA ASP A 496 -42.43 8.13 1.21
C ASP A 496 -41.92 6.74 1.61
N ASP A 497 -40.63 6.65 1.91
CA ASP A 497 -39.92 5.43 2.32
C ASP A 497 -39.25 5.57 3.70
N GLY A 498 -39.38 6.72 4.36
CA GLY A 498 -38.73 7.01 5.64
C GLY A 498 -37.22 7.25 5.53
N ILE A 499 -36.68 7.39 4.31
CA ILE A 499 -35.26 7.62 4.02
C ILE A 499 -35.08 9.05 3.51
N LEU A 500 -34.05 9.74 4.00
CA LEU A 500 -33.63 11.06 3.49
C LEU A 500 -32.16 11.04 3.06
N ASN A 501 -31.91 11.12 1.76
CA ASN A 501 -30.59 11.42 1.20
C ASN A 501 -30.46 12.94 1.04
N LEU A 502 -30.14 13.66 2.13
CA LEU A 502 -30.11 15.12 2.12
C LEU A 502 -29.19 15.66 1.02
N ALA A 503 -29.67 16.65 0.27
CA ALA A 503 -28.82 17.37 -0.68
C ALA A 503 -27.62 18.03 0.04
N LYS A 504 -26.42 17.92 -0.57
CA LYS A 504 -25.17 18.34 0.07
C LYS A 504 -25.14 19.84 0.36
N VAL A 505 -24.81 20.18 1.60
CA VAL A 505 -24.62 21.57 2.03
C VAL A 505 -23.15 21.90 2.04
N THR A 506 -22.76 22.92 1.29
CA THR A 506 -21.38 23.40 1.22
C THR A 506 -21.29 24.78 1.87
N PHE A 507 -20.46 24.92 2.90
CA PHE A 507 -20.18 26.19 3.56
C PHE A 507 -19.12 27.00 2.79
N GLY A 508 -19.36 28.29 2.64
CA GLY A 508 -18.42 29.24 2.06
C GLY A 508 -17.22 29.51 2.96
N ALA A 509 -16.08 29.88 2.37
CA ALA A 509 -14.90 30.30 3.11
C ALA A 509 -15.09 31.72 3.67
N THR A 510 -15.78 31.81 4.81
CA THR A 510 -16.06 33.07 5.51
C THR A 510 -15.24 33.18 6.80
N SER A 511 -15.04 34.41 7.31
CA SER A 511 -14.38 34.62 8.61
C SER A 511 -15.16 34.06 9.80
N ASN A 512 -16.43 33.69 9.58
CA ASN A 512 -17.36 33.22 10.61
C ASN A 512 -17.72 31.73 10.42
N LEU A 513 -16.96 30.97 9.63
CA LEU A 513 -17.25 29.57 9.28
C LEU A 513 -17.65 28.71 10.49
N SER A 514 -16.90 28.77 11.59
CA SER A 514 -17.20 27.98 12.79
C SER A 514 -18.56 28.33 13.41
N ILE A 515 -18.91 29.62 13.43
CA ILE A 515 -20.19 30.11 13.95
C ILE A 515 -21.34 29.68 13.02
N GLU A 516 -21.17 29.87 11.72
CA GLU A 516 -22.16 29.51 10.71
C GLU A 516 -22.46 28.00 10.71
N MET A 517 -21.41 27.18 10.79
CA MET A 517 -21.54 25.73 10.88
C MET A 517 -22.19 25.29 12.20
N GLN A 518 -21.83 25.92 13.32
CA GLN A 518 -22.46 25.64 14.62
C GLN A 518 -23.96 25.99 14.62
N ASP A 519 -24.32 27.16 14.09
CA ASP A 519 -25.71 27.60 13.94
C ASP A 519 -26.50 26.65 13.03
N PHE A 520 -25.87 26.19 11.94
CA PHE A 520 -26.47 25.21 11.05
C PHE A 520 -26.71 23.88 11.76
N LEU A 521 -25.69 23.29 12.40
CA LEU A 521 -25.79 22.00 13.10
C LEU A 521 -26.84 22.02 14.21
N SER A 522 -26.91 23.11 14.98
CA SER A 522 -27.91 23.29 16.04
C SER A 522 -29.33 23.39 15.47
N GLY A 523 -29.56 24.24 14.46
CA GLY A 523 -30.89 24.37 13.84
C GLY A 523 -31.33 23.13 13.07
N PHE A 524 -30.41 22.48 12.37
CA PHE A 524 -30.66 21.25 11.64
C PHE A 524 -30.98 20.09 12.57
N SER A 525 -30.22 19.88 13.65
CA SER A 525 -30.47 18.79 14.60
C SER A 525 -31.82 18.92 15.31
N ASN A 526 -32.26 20.14 15.64
CA ASN A 526 -33.61 20.38 16.16
C ASN A 526 -34.71 20.04 15.15
N SER A 527 -34.49 20.38 13.87
CA SER A 527 -35.44 20.08 12.79
C SER A 527 -35.49 18.58 12.48
N LEU A 528 -34.34 17.91 12.53
CA LEU A 528 -34.22 16.46 12.39
C LEU A 528 -34.97 15.73 13.50
N LEU A 529 -34.82 16.16 14.76
CA LEU A 529 -35.55 15.56 15.88
C LEU A 529 -37.07 15.66 15.67
N TYR A 530 -37.55 16.83 15.22
CA TYR A 530 -38.97 17.00 14.91
C TYR A 530 -39.44 16.03 13.81
N ASP A 531 -38.68 15.91 12.72
CA ASP A 531 -39.04 15.03 11.60
C ASP A 531 -39.00 13.53 11.98
N ILE A 532 -38.11 13.13 12.89
CA ILE A 532 -38.11 11.80 13.49
C ILE A 532 -39.40 11.54 14.28
N GLU A 533 -39.78 12.48 15.14
CA GLU A 533 -40.92 12.32 16.06
C GLU A 533 -42.28 12.45 15.37
N HIS A 534 -42.38 13.26 14.32
CA HIS A 534 -43.67 13.66 13.75
C HIS A 534 -43.86 13.30 12.27
N ASN A 535 -42.79 13.08 11.51
CA ASN A 535 -42.86 12.89 10.05
C ASN A 535 -42.34 11.52 9.59
N GLY A 536 -42.07 10.60 10.52
CA GLY A 536 -41.75 9.20 10.20
C GLY A 536 -40.36 9.00 9.58
N LEU A 537 -39.43 9.94 9.75
CA LEU A 537 -38.07 9.82 9.24
C LEU A 537 -37.28 8.77 10.03
N GLN A 538 -36.84 7.71 9.35
CA GLN A 538 -36.16 6.56 9.98
C GLN A 538 -34.67 6.55 9.70
N GLN A 539 -34.26 6.88 8.47
CA GLN A 539 -32.88 6.83 8.01
C GLN A 539 -32.51 8.14 7.31
N ILE A 540 -31.28 8.58 7.50
CA ILE A 540 -30.81 9.83 6.89
C ILE A 540 -29.33 9.73 6.51
N VAL A 541 -28.98 10.39 5.41
CA VAL A 541 -27.62 10.81 5.11
C VAL A 541 -27.53 12.33 5.15
N VAL A 542 -26.52 12.84 5.84
CA VAL A 542 -26.23 14.28 5.98
C VAL A 542 -24.83 14.56 5.43
N PRO A 543 -24.72 14.99 4.17
CA PRO A 543 -23.45 15.41 3.59
C PRO A 543 -23.25 16.93 3.76
N ILE A 544 -22.18 17.30 4.46
CA ILE A 544 -21.75 18.69 4.66
C ILE A 544 -20.30 18.87 4.21
N SER A 545 -19.99 20.03 3.64
CA SER A 545 -18.66 20.30 3.09
C SER A 545 -18.18 21.71 3.44
N TRP A 546 -16.88 21.87 3.64
CA TRP A 546 -16.24 23.17 3.87
C TRP A 546 -14.78 23.12 3.41
N VAL A 547 -14.16 24.30 3.27
CA VAL A 547 -12.76 24.39 2.85
C VAL A 547 -11.84 24.64 4.03
N ASN A 548 -10.76 23.86 4.10
CA ASN A 548 -9.63 24.07 4.99
C ASN A 548 -8.33 23.98 4.17
N ASN A 549 -7.46 24.98 4.24
CA ASN A 549 -6.15 24.97 3.53
C ASN A 549 -6.23 24.58 2.04
N ASN A 550 -7.19 25.13 1.29
CA ASN A 550 -7.47 24.84 -0.14
C ASN A 550 -7.93 23.40 -0.43
N LEU A 551 -8.29 22.65 0.61
CA LEU A 551 -8.87 21.33 0.51
C LEU A 551 -10.37 21.43 0.85
N LEU A 552 -11.22 20.96 -0.05
CA LEU A 552 -12.63 20.76 0.24
C LEU A 552 -12.78 19.45 1.01
N ILE A 553 -13.12 19.58 2.30
CA ILE A 553 -13.45 18.46 3.17
C ILE A 553 -14.94 18.19 3.01
N ASN A 554 -15.32 16.97 2.65
CA ASN A 554 -16.70 16.50 2.68
C ASN A 554 -16.86 15.51 3.83
N LEU A 555 -17.77 15.80 4.75
CA LEU A 555 -18.20 14.92 5.83
C LEU A 555 -19.60 14.41 5.52
N SER A 556 -19.75 13.11 5.35
CA SER A 556 -21.04 12.45 5.11
C SER A 556 -21.38 11.52 6.26
N ILE A 557 -22.47 11.80 6.96
CA ILE A 557 -22.94 11.00 8.09
C ILE A 557 -24.17 10.21 7.65
N LYS A 558 -24.11 8.88 7.69
CA LYS A 558 -25.20 7.98 7.32
C LYS A 558 -25.62 7.14 8.54
N GLY A 559 -26.91 6.94 8.71
CA GLY A 559 -27.43 5.93 9.63
C GLY A 559 -28.89 6.10 9.98
N SER A 560 -29.32 5.48 11.09
CA SER A 560 -30.64 5.74 11.63
C SER A 560 -30.75 7.21 12.06
N ALA A 561 -31.88 7.84 11.78
CA ALA A 561 -32.07 9.26 12.02
C ALA A 561 -31.82 9.65 13.48
N LYS A 562 -32.17 8.77 14.43
CA LYS A 562 -31.90 8.96 15.86
C LYS A 562 -30.41 8.96 16.20
N GLN A 563 -29.62 8.05 15.63
CA GLN A 563 -28.17 7.98 15.87
C GLN A 563 -27.45 9.16 15.20
N VAL A 564 -27.87 9.53 13.99
CA VAL A 564 -27.34 10.71 13.30
C VAL A 564 -27.62 11.97 14.10
N TYR A 565 -28.83 12.14 14.64
CA TYR A 565 -29.16 13.22 15.56
C TYR A 565 -28.21 13.26 16.78
N GLN A 566 -27.99 12.11 17.44
CA GLN A 566 -27.10 12.03 18.60
C GLN A 566 -25.65 12.42 18.28
N LEU A 567 -25.16 12.10 17.08
CA LEU A 567 -23.84 12.51 16.62
C LEU A 567 -23.79 14.01 16.29
N LEU A 568 -24.79 14.53 15.56
CA LEU A 568 -24.86 15.93 15.14
C LEU A 568 -24.83 16.91 16.33
N VAL A 569 -25.53 16.59 17.41
CA VAL A 569 -25.55 17.41 18.64
C VAL A 569 -24.16 17.53 19.28
N LYS A 570 -23.28 16.56 19.07
CA LYS A 570 -21.90 16.55 19.61
C LYS A 570 -20.88 17.14 18.62
N LEU A 571 -21.23 17.24 17.33
CA LEU A 571 -20.27 17.48 16.25
C LEU A 571 -19.48 18.79 16.42
N SER A 572 -20.13 19.87 16.89
CA SER A 572 -19.49 21.18 17.12
C SER A 572 -18.43 21.18 18.23
N THR A 573 -18.44 20.17 19.10
CA THR A 573 -17.41 19.98 20.14
C THR A 573 -16.26 19.08 19.68
N ILE A 574 -16.46 18.35 18.58
CA ILE A 574 -15.50 17.38 18.03
C ILE A 574 -14.72 18.00 16.89
N ILE A 575 -15.42 18.69 15.98
CA ILE A 575 -14.87 19.24 14.74
C ILE A 575 -14.62 20.74 14.92
N ASP A 576 -13.37 21.14 14.76
CA ASP A 576 -13.01 22.52 14.46
C ASP A 576 -12.82 22.64 12.93
N PRO A 577 -13.71 23.32 12.19
CA PRO A 577 -13.60 23.42 10.74
C PRO A 577 -12.38 24.23 10.27
N LEU A 578 -11.74 24.98 11.18
CA LEU A 578 -10.50 25.70 10.91
C LEU A 578 -9.26 24.80 11.06
N LYS A 579 -9.42 23.56 11.54
CA LYS A 579 -8.35 22.57 11.63
C LYS A 579 -8.45 21.50 10.55
N PRO A 580 -7.32 20.92 10.13
CA PRO A 580 -7.31 19.78 9.21
C PRO A 580 -8.07 18.59 9.81
N ALA A 581 -8.62 17.74 8.95
CA ALA A 581 -9.39 16.57 9.35
C ALA A 581 -8.57 15.60 10.20
N SER A 582 -7.26 15.52 9.95
CA SER A 582 -6.32 14.73 10.74
C SER A 582 -6.25 15.11 12.22
N GLU A 583 -6.62 16.34 12.62
CA GLU A 583 -6.59 16.77 14.03
C GLU A 583 -7.80 16.28 14.84
N TRP A 584 -8.94 16.00 14.22
CA TRP A 584 -10.18 15.65 14.93
C TRP A 584 -10.76 14.27 14.62
N ILE A 585 -10.30 13.59 13.57
CA ILE A 585 -10.85 12.29 13.13
C ILE A 585 -10.82 11.20 14.21
N GLU A 586 -9.80 11.16 15.08
CA GLU A 586 -9.71 10.19 16.18
C GLU A 586 -10.83 10.39 17.22
N ASN A 587 -11.13 11.65 17.55
CA ASN A 587 -12.20 11.98 18.47
C ASN A 587 -13.56 11.60 17.86
N LEU A 588 -13.73 11.85 16.56
CA LEU A 588 -14.94 11.46 15.84
C LEU A 588 -15.14 9.94 15.83
N ALA A 589 -14.11 9.17 15.47
CA ALA A 589 -14.14 7.71 15.49
C ALA A 589 -14.45 7.15 16.89
N SER A 590 -13.84 7.74 17.92
CA SER A 590 -14.11 7.38 19.32
C SER A 590 -15.57 7.60 19.72
N VAL A 591 -16.17 8.72 19.29
CA VAL A 591 -17.58 9.02 19.57
C VAL A 591 -18.52 8.07 18.83
N ILE A 592 -18.24 7.74 17.57
CA ILE A 592 -19.03 6.77 16.78
C ILE A 592 -19.04 5.41 17.47
N LYS A 593 -17.87 4.92 17.91
CA LYS A 593 -17.74 3.65 18.64
C LYS A 593 -18.55 3.61 19.94
N VAL A 594 -18.67 4.74 20.64
CA VAL A 594 -19.48 4.85 21.86
C VAL A 594 -20.98 4.88 21.56
N LEU A 595 -21.38 5.53 20.47
CA LEU A 595 -22.80 5.65 20.09
C LEU A 595 -23.39 4.33 19.57
N VAL A 596 -22.57 3.51 18.92
CA VAL A 596 -23.00 2.26 18.30
C VAL A 596 -21.93 1.19 18.52
N PRO A 597 -22.01 0.31 19.52
CA PRO A 597 -20.92 -0.62 19.82
C PRO A 597 -20.81 -1.81 18.85
N ILE A 598 -21.79 -2.03 17.97
CA ILE A 598 -21.86 -3.18 17.05
C ILE A 598 -22.03 -2.65 15.62
N SER A 599 -21.15 -3.04 14.70
CA SER A 599 -21.24 -2.76 13.26
C SER A 599 -21.19 -4.06 12.47
N THR A 600 -21.77 -4.06 11.27
CA THR A 600 -21.72 -5.16 10.32
C THR A 600 -20.29 -5.35 9.77
N ALA A 601 -19.97 -6.58 9.37
CA ALA A 601 -18.65 -6.90 8.82
C ALA A 601 -18.40 -6.25 7.44
N ASN A 602 -19.47 -6.10 6.64
CA ASN A 602 -19.42 -5.57 5.27
C ASN A 602 -19.93 -4.12 5.26
N PRO A 603 -19.07 -3.12 5.01
CA PRO A 603 -19.51 -1.72 4.95
C PRO A 603 -20.31 -1.46 3.67
N ASP A 604 -21.44 -0.75 3.80
CA ASP A 604 -22.13 -0.20 2.62
C ASP A 604 -21.36 1.02 2.09
N LEU A 605 -20.72 0.85 0.93
CA LEU A 605 -19.95 1.88 0.25
C LEU A 605 -20.76 2.65 -0.82
N ASN A 606 -22.09 2.58 -0.80
CA ASN A 606 -22.92 3.36 -1.72
C ASN A 606 -22.63 4.86 -1.62
N GLY A 607 -22.40 5.50 -2.78
CA GLY A 607 -22.14 6.94 -2.89
C GLY A 607 -20.66 7.36 -2.77
N VAL A 608 -19.75 6.50 -2.32
CA VAL A 608 -18.34 6.92 -2.07
C VAL A 608 -17.64 7.46 -3.31
N LEU A 609 -18.01 7.00 -4.51
CA LEU A 609 -17.49 7.52 -5.80
C LEU A 609 -17.92 8.97 -6.07
N GLN A 610 -19.04 9.41 -5.49
CA GLN A 610 -19.55 10.78 -5.52
C GLN A 610 -19.03 11.62 -4.35
N GLY A 611 -18.15 11.05 -3.52
CA GLY A 611 -17.53 11.72 -2.38
C GLY A 611 -18.39 11.79 -1.11
N HIS A 612 -19.59 11.19 -1.11
CA HIS A 612 -20.50 11.17 0.04
C HIS A 612 -21.40 9.93 0.02
N LEU A 613 -21.83 9.45 1.19
CA LEU A 613 -22.66 8.26 1.28
C LEU A 613 -24.08 8.51 0.75
N THR A 614 -24.76 7.45 0.34
CA THR A 614 -26.19 7.47 -0.02
C THR A 614 -26.87 6.16 0.35
N TYR A 615 -28.17 6.19 0.62
CA TYR A 615 -29.02 5.00 0.58
C TYR A 615 -29.47 4.73 -0.86
N LYS A 616 -29.32 3.49 -1.31
CA LYS A 616 -29.99 3.02 -2.53
C LYS A 616 -31.49 2.92 -2.27
N ARG A 617 -32.28 3.41 -3.21
CA ARG A 617 -33.74 3.17 -3.26
C ARG A 617 -34.01 2.17 -4.36
N THR A 618 -34.66 1.07 -4.02
CA THR A 618 -35.07 0.02 -4.96
C THR A 618 -36.59 0.02 -5.10
N GLY A 619 -37.09 -0.28 -6.30
CA GLY A 619 -38.53 -0.33 -6.57
C GLY A 619 -39.18 1.04 -6.81
N SER A 620 -40.51 1.07 -6.77
CA SER A 620 -41.31 2.28 -6.97
C SER A 620 -41.59 2.96 -5.63
N VAL A 621 -41.08 4.19 -5.46
CA VAL A 621 -41.30 5.01 -4.26
C VAL A 621 -42.06 6.28 -4.65
N GLU A 622 -43.08 6.64 -3.88
CA GLU A 622 -43.82 7.88 -4.10
C GLU A 622 -42.95 9.10 -3.76
N ILE A 623 -42.94 10.08 -4.68
CA ILE A 623 -42.19 11.32 -4.54
C ILE A 623 -43.16 12.46 -4.26
N ARG A 624 -42.97 13.16 -3.14
CA ARG A 624 -43.64 14.42 -2.82
C ARG A 624 -42.74 15.58 -3.18
N MET A 625 -43.18 16.41 -4.12
CA MET A 625 -42.45 17.59 -4.56
C MET A 625 -43.13 18.88 -4.09
N LYS A 626 -42.31 19.80 -3.58
CA LYS A 626 -42.72 21.18 -3.29
C LYS A 626 -42.13 22.09 -4.35
N LEU A 627 -42.96 22.42 -5.34
CA LEU A 627 -42.62 23.25 -6.48
C LEU A 627 -42.59 24.74 -6.09
N PRO A 628 -41.68 25.56 -6.68
CA PRO A 628 -41.75 27.01 -6.63
C PRO A 628 -43.07 27.56 -7.19
N ASP A 629 -43.60 28.63 -6.60
CA ASP A 629 -44.88 29.25 -7.00
C ASP A 629 -44.95 29.61 -8.49
N GLN A 630 -43.82 30.02 -9.08
CA GLN A 630 -43.73 30.32 -10.52
C GLN A 630 -43.85 29.06 -11.40
N GLN A 631 -43.31 27.92 -10.95
CA GLN A 631 -43.40 26.65 -11.66
C GLN A 631 -44.79 26.02 -11.52
N VAL A 632 -45.43 26.18 -10.36
CA VAL A 632 -46.83 25.75 -10.15
C VAL A 632 -47.77 26.46 -11.12
N LYS A 633 -47.60 27.76 -11.35
CA LYS A 633 -48.39 28.50 -12.35
C LYS A 633 -48.16 27.97 -13.77
N GLY A 634 -46.92 27.70 -14.15
CA GLY A 634 -46.60 27.12 -15.47
C GLY A 634 -47.24 25.75 -15.72
N PHE A 635 -47.30 24.88 -14.69
CA PHE A 635 -47.97 23.56 -14.79
C PHE A 635 -49.50 23.63 -14.73
N LEU A 636 -50.08 24.66 -14.10
CA LEU A 636 -51.53 24.85 -14.08
C LEU A 636 -52.04 25.49 -15.39
N ASP A 637 -51.19 26.29 -16.06
CA ASP A 637 -51.51 26.94 -17.33
C ASP A 637 -51.29 26.01 -18.54
N GLU A 638 -50.29 25.14 -18.51
CA GLU A 638 -50.13 24.01 -19.44
C GLU A 638 -50.78 22.77 -18.82
N LYS A 639 -52.06 22.45 -19.05
CA LYS A 639 -52.62 21.13 -18.65
C LYS A 639 -51.79 20.02 -19.30
N PRO A 640 -50.94 19.28 -18.57
CA PRO A 640 -50.16 18.22 -19.19
C PRO A 640 -50.99 16.94 -19.13
N ASP A 641 -51.06 16.20 -20.24
CA ASP A 641 -51.85 14.95 -20.36
C ASP A 641 -51.41 13.81 -19.41
N TRP A 642 -50.37 14.00 -18.58
CA TRP A 642 -49.84 13.01 -17.63
C TRP A 642 -50.27 13.23 -16.16
N LEU A 643 -51.24 14.11 -15.92
CA LEU A 643 -51.88 14.33 -14.61
C LEU A 643 -53.23 13.57 -14.45
N GLN A 644 -53.46 12.51 -15.24
CA GLN A 644 -54.59 11.58 -15.09
C GLN A 644 -54.18 10.23 -14.53
#